data_AF-A0AAW8UA46-F1
#
_entry.id   AF-A0AAW8UA46-F1
#
_cell.length_a   1.000
_cell.length_b   1.000
_cell.length_c   1.000
_cell.angle_alpha   90.00
_cell.angle_beta   90.00
_cell.angle_gamma   90.00
#
_symmetry.space_group_name_H-M   'P 1'
#
loop_
_entity.id
_entity.type
_entity.pdbx_description
1 polymer ?
#
loop_
_entity_poly.entity_id
_entity_poly.type
_entity_poly.pdbx_seq_one_letter_code
_entity_poly.pdbx_strand_id
1 'polypeptide(L)'
;MKKYNLFLLALSSAFLLIPVNGLAIEDTISNDTSISSTQVTEQLTESKESSTTETTPTSSTEEIASQSSESQPEKLKEENIEANKNLSFSELSQYVNLNKKDQTILDKTGNNILGSTNDYFNQTLLAKSSAKHSNGKILYQLFNHSDKEIGYVFEDALTKVDGPEGSHYTLGAYATITDPNSSTLANFKGSKKFSQDKLINKTFFARGQYHHFNGQTYLSIFDAKGLWYGYVDQDQVTISSERQGSYVSFDKYITYSNKNYNTWSNFGWKYRLSGDKLVNKTLHARGIYYHYNGESYLSLYDQNGTWYGYVNQKATKLADGAQGIYHSYGKYVTFSNKNYDTWSSFQWNKRNSGQDLVNQTYLAKGIYHHANGNDYVSLYDNQNKWHGYVNQNAVKVADGKQGAYRAHNKYVSIKNPNYSTWQNFNWKKRDTTKNIHEKTLLAKGIYQHFNGDTYLSLFDSKGTWYGYLNQNATQETNRTGHAISINKYVSVRSKNYDLWRNLNFTASKGTTKNMLNKPYLAKVKYQHFNGSTYYSLYDQKNNWQGYINQSGVTEAAGNNSTYVMLNAPYYNQMEKINGRIAYMGCEAASLLQALHLKGYAKNYSLHPFIDVMPRSKDNNPNNGFSGNPYGNTYGVYHSIFPKPLTEWANKYAKGNAANISGSSLTQLNKELTNGNPIILYVTINFEKAEPLSKYHWGYGIDNAHVVTLDGYNSQTNTYHVSDPNAKGGYWVTKNKLQASYFANEKRAVVIK
;
A
#
# COMPACT_ATOMS: atom_id res chain seq x y z
N MET A 1 -49.42 -1.20 -19.07
CA MET A 1 -48.86 -0.33 -18.01
C MET A 1 -48.60 -1.18 -16.77
N LYS A 2 -47.36 -1.10 -16.26
CA LYS A 2 -46.79 -1.38 -14.92
C LYS A 2 -47.57 -2.31 -13.94
N LYS A 3 -46.89 -3.41 -13.53
CA LYS A 3 -46.36 -3.74 -12.17
C LYS A 3 -47.43 -4.32 -11.21
N TYR A 4 -47.21 -5.29 -10.31
CA TYR A 4 -46.09 -6.07 -9.77
C TYR A 4 -46.70 -7.42 -9.32
N ASN A 5 -45.97 -8.54 -9.46
CA ASN A 5 -46.34 -9.81 -8.81
C ASN A 5 -45.33 -10.14 -7.71
N LEU A 6 -45.86 -10.35 -6.50
CA LEU A 6 -45.19 -10.88 -5.32
C LEU A 6 -45.55 -12.37 -5.24
N PHE A 7 -44.56 -13.26 -5.25
CA PHE A 7 -44.77 -14.70 -5.05
C PHE A 7 -44.03 -15.13 -3.79
N LEU A 8 -44.80 -15.51 -2.76
CA LEU A 8 -44.37 -16.35 -1.65
C LEU A 8 -44.42 -17.81 -2.11
N LEU A 9 -43.37 -18.58 -1.84
CA LEU A 9 -43.47 -20.04 -1.77
C LEU A 9 -42.66 -20.54 -0.57
N ALA A 10 -43.35 -21.27 0.29
CA ALA A 10 -42.79 -22.03 1.40
C ALA A 10 -42.10 -23.30 0.88
N LEU A 11 -41.07 -23.77 1.58
CA LEU A 11 -40.72 -25.19 1.61
C LEU A 11 -39.98 -25.56 2.89
N SER A 12 -40.57 -26.58 3.52
CA SER A 12 -40.13 -27.39 4.67
C SER A 12 -38.77 -28.05 4.42
N SER A 13 -37.99 -28.26 5.50
CA SER A 13 -36.99 -29.33 5.61
C SER A 13 -36.63 -29.58 7.07
N ALA A 14 -36.46 -30.85 7.40
CA ALA A 14 -36.57 -31.45 8.72
C ALA A 14 -35.31 -31.38 9.60
N PHE A 15 -35.57 -31.59 10.89
CA PHE A 15 -34.64 -31.82 11.99
C PHE A 15 -33.61 -32.94 11.72
N LEU A 16 -32.37 -32.70 12.15
CA LEU A 16 -31.45 -33.74 12.63
C LEU A 16 -30.56 -33.11 13.72
N LEU A 17 -30.92 -33.34 14.98
CA LEU A 17 -30.13 -33.03 16.18
C LEU A 17 -29.42 -34.32 16.60
N ILE A 18 -28.09 -34.25 16.73
CA ILE A 18 -27.25 -35.25 17.38
C ILE A 18 -26.88 -34.69 18.76
N PRO A 19 -27.07 -35.40 19.87
CA PRO A 19 -26.59 -34.96 21.17
C PRO A 19 -25.14 -35.39 21.38
N VAL A 20 -24.32 -34.52 21.96
CA VAL A 20 -23.05 -34.89 22.60
C VAL A 20 -23.11 -34.39 24.04
N ASN A 21 -23.10 -35.34 24.98
CA ASN A 21 -23.01 -35.13 26.41
C ASN A 21 -21.54 -35.25 26.89
N GLY A 22 -21.23 -34.49 27.95
CA GLY A 22 -20.10 -34.71 28.88
C GLY A 22 -18.81 -34.02 28.47
N LEU A 23 -18.05 -33.34 29.34
CA LEU A 23 -18.04 -33.21 30.79
C LEU A 23 -17.30 -31.89 31.11
N ALA A 24 -17.76 -31.13 32.11
CA ALA A 24 -16.93 -30.15 32.80
C ALA A 24 -17.02 -30.44 34.29
N ILE A 25 -15.85 -30.71 34.89
CA ILE A 25 -15.64 -30.99 36.31
C ILE A 25 -15.51 -29.65 37.04
N GLU A 26 -16.21 -29.56 38.16
CA GLU A 26 -16.13 -28.51 39.17
C GLU A 26 -14.74 -28.42 39.79
N ASP A 27 -14.35 -27.20 40.18
CA ASP A 27 -13.76 -27.00 41.50
C ASP A 27 -14.25 -25.68 42.09
N THR A 28 -14.71 -25.78 43.33
CA THR A 28 -15.30 -24.74 44.18
C THR A 28 -14.28 -24.25 45.22
N ILE A 29 -14.73 -23.32 46.08
CA ILE A 29 -14.14 -22.73 47.31
C ILE A 29 -13.69 -21.27 47.05
N SER A 30 -14.57 -20.28 47.27
CA SER A 30 -15.02 -19.69 48.55
C SER A 30 -13.95 -18.83 49.24
N ASN A 31 -14.21 -17.52 49.34
CA ASN A 31 -14.45 -16.93 50.66
C ASN A 31 -15.11 -15.55 50.58
N ASP A 32 -16.14 -15.43 51.42
CA ASP A 32 -16.89 -14.27 51.86
C ASP A 32 -16.04 -13.07 52.28
N THR A 33 -16.56 -11.86 52.04
CA THR A 33 -17.07 -11.02 53.15
C THR A 33 -17.95 -9.89 52.63
N SER A 34 -19.13 -9.83 53.22
CA SER A 34 -20.16 -8.80 53.11
C SER A 34 -19.74 -7.49 53.78
N ILE A 35 -20.38 -6.37 53.40
CA ILE A 35 -21.13 -5.51 54.32
C ILE A 35 -22.00 -4.52 53.51
N SER A 36 -23.23 -4.43 54.00
CA SER A 36 -24.40 -3.68 53.57
C SER A 36 -24.20 -2.16 53.55
N SER A 37 -24.87 -1.45 52.63
CA SER A 37 -25.43 -0.14 52.95
C SER A 37 -26.77 0.10 52.25
N THR A 38 -27.66 0.61 53.09
CA THR A 38 -29.10 0.81 53.03
C THR A 38 -29.54 1.77 51.92
N GLN A 39 -30.62 1.41 51.21
CA GLN A 39 -31.39 2.33 50.38
C GLN A 39 -32.28 3.21 51.26
N VAL A 40 -32.24 4.52 51.03
CA VAL A 40 -33.32 5.43 51.41
C VAL A 40 -33.84 6.07 50.11
N THR A 41 -35.11 5.78 49.86
CA THR A 41 -35.96 6.34 48.82
C THR A 41 -36.31 7.78 49.19
N GLU A 42 -36.18 8.72 48.25
CA GLU A 42 -36.99 9.94 48.31
C GLU A 42 -37.39 10.42 46.91
N GLN A 43 -38.63 10.88 46.86
CA GLN A 43 -39.48 11.02 45.70
C GLN A 43 -39.11 12.16 44.78
N LEU A 44 -39.39 11.90 43.50
CA LEU A 44 -39.53 12.85 42.41
C LEU A 44 -40.74 13.78 42.62
N THR A 45 -40.54 15.07 42.33
CA THR A 45 -41.58 15.93 41.76
C THR A 45 -41.01 16.66 40.55
N GLU A 46 -41.61 16.40 39.39
CA GLU A 46 -41.36 17.05 38.12
C GLU A 46 -41.95 18.47 38.10
N SER A 47 -41.27 19.40 37.44
CA SER A 47 -41.93 20.31 36.50
C SER A 47 -40.99 20.69 35.34
N LYS A 48 -41.51 20.43 34.13
CA LYS A 48 -41.12 20.97 32.82
C LYS A 48 -41.09 22.51 32.89
N GLU A 49 -40.36 23.28 32.09
CA GLU A 49 -40.32 23.23 30.62
C GLU A 49 -39.33 24.29 30.07
N SER A 50 -38.88 24.02 28.85
CA SER A 50 -38.56 24.94 27.75
C SER A 50 -37.30 25.81 27.71
N SER A 51 -36.89 25.95 26.44
CA SER A 51 -35.66 26.42 25.84
C SER A 51 -35.56 27.94 25.71
N THR A 52 -34.34 28.47 25.57
CA THR A 52 -33.85 29.30 24.42
C THR A 52 -32.45 29.84 24.76
N THR A 53 -31.42 29.41 24.02
CA THR A 53 -30.64 30.18 23.00
C THR A 53 -30.00 31.49 23.44
N GLU A 54 -28.67 31.47 23.27
CA GLU A 54 -27.65 32.52 23.16
C GLU A 54 -28.13 33.95 22.82
N THR A 55 -27.51 34.96 23.44
CA THR A 55 -26.44 35.76 22.80
C THR A 55 -25.90 36.87 23.73
N THR A 56 -24.64 37.21 23.49
CA THR A 56 -23.79 38.30 23.99
C THR A 56 -24.48 39.67 24.10
N PRO A 57 -23.92 40.59 24.92
CA PRO A 57 -23.92 41.99 24.50
C PRO A 57 -22.52 42.59 24.44
N THR A 58 -22.26 43.21 23.29
CA THR A 58 -21.24 44.22 23.06
C THR A 58 -21.86 45.60 23.32
N SER A 59 -21.02 46.50 23.80
CA SER A 59 -21.16 47.96 23.91
C SER A 59 -22.03 48.65 22.85
N SER A 60 -22.84 49.61 23.30
CA SER A 60 -23.00 50.92 22.64
C SER A 60 -23.59 51.95 23.61
N THR A 61 -22.91 53.09 23.66
CA THR A 61 -23.24 54.39 24.25
C THR A 61 -24.46 55.02 23.56
N GLU A 62 -25.31 55.74 24.30
CA GLU A 62 -25.72 57.13 24.01
C GLU A 62 -26.64 57.71 25.11
N GLU A 63 -26.29 58.94 25.51
CA GLU A 63 -27.10 59.96 26.20
C GLU A 63 -28.46 60.16 25.47
N ILE A 64 -29.55 60.72 26.00
CA ILE A 64 -29.87 61.92 26.80
C ILE A 64 -31.29 61.59 27.35
N ALA A 65 -31.71 61.88 28.58
CA ALA A 65 -32.20 63.19 28.99
C ALA A 65 -32.66 63.17 30.45
N SER A 66 -32.33 64.26 31.13
CA SER A 66 -32.84 64.77 32.38
C SER A 66 -34.34 64.53 32.64
N GLN A 67 -34.66 64.13 33.87
CA GLN A 67 -35.70 64.83 34.63
C GLN A 67 -35.43 64.74 36.13
N SER A 68 -35.32 65.93 36.69
CA SER A 68 -35.18 66.30 38.09
C SER A 68 -36.35 65.82 38.94
N SER A 69 -36.03 65.17 40.06
CA SER A 69 -36.85 65.27 41.28
C SER A 69 -35.94 65.66 42.43
N GLU A 70 -36.19 66.89 42.85
CA GLU A 70 -35.64 67.68 43.91
C GLU A 70 -35.90 66.99 45.27
N SER A 71 -34.83 66.65 46.00
CA SER A 71 -34.88 66.44 47.44
C SER A 71 -33.73 67.21 48.09
N GLN A 72 -34.11 67.97 49.11
CA GLN A 72 -33.35 69.04 49.74
C GLN A 72 -32.00 68.56 50.31
N PRO A 73 -30.92 69.37 50.23
CA PRO A 73 -29.73 69.14 51.01
C PRO A 73 -30.01 69.53 52.46
N GLU A 74 -29.99 68.54 53.34
CA GLU A 74 -30.02 68.75 54.77
C GLU A 74 -28.72 69.47 55.18
N LYS A 75 -28.88 70.75 55.50
CA LYS A 75 -27.86 71.67 56.04
C LYS A 75 -27.18 71.01 57.24
N LEU A 76 -25.99 70.43 57.04
CA LEU A 76 -25.05 70.23 58.13
C LEU A 76 -24.54 71.61 58.55
N LYS A 77 -24.86 71.96 59.79
CA LYS A 77 -24.51 73.22 60.45
C LYS A 77 -22.99 73.44 60.39
N GLU A 78 -22.58 74.55 59.79
CA GLU A 78 -21.30 75.18 60.06
C GLU A 78 -21.29 75.61 61.53
N GLU A 79 -20.55 74.87 62.36
CA GLU A 79 -20.05 75.42 63.62
C GLU A 79 -18.78 76.20 63.31
N ASN A 80 -18.84 77.51 63.58
CA ASN A 80 -17.70 78.41 63.63
C ASN A 80 -16.62 77.84 64.56
N ILE A 81 -15.44 77.51 64.01
CA ILE A 81 -14.25 77.18 64.79
C ILE A 81 -13.46 78.46 65.00
N GLU A 82 -13.28 78.83 66.28
CA GLU A 82 -12.33 79.85 66.72
C GLU A 82 -10.91 79.54 66.22
N ALA A 83 -10.28 80.54 65.60
CA ALA A 83 -8.87 80.52 65.27
C ALA A 83 -7.99 80.52 66.53
N ASN A 84 -6.86 79.81 66.43
CA ASN A 84 -5.73 79.73 67.36
C ASN A 84 -5.82 78.81 68.59
N LYS A 85 -5.56 77.53 68.35
CA LYS A 85 -4.60 76.76 69.18
C LYS A 85 -3.65 76.00 68.25
N ASN A 86 -2.35 76.22 68.38
CA ASN A 86 -1.35 75.31 67.81
C ASN A 86 -1.66 73.92 68.37
N LEU A 87 -2.16 73.01 67.53
CA LEU A 87 -2.30 71.60 67.90
C LEU A 87 -0.92 71.11 68.33
N SER A 88 -0.80 70.71 69.59
CA SER A 88 0.43 70.12 70.12
C SER A 88 0.44 68.65 69.75
N PHE A 89 1.24 68.30 68.74
CA PHE A 89 1.39 66.93 68.28
C PHE A 89 2.42 66.19 69.14
N SER A 90 2.03 65.00 69.62
CA SER A 90 2.92 64.03 70.25
C SER A 90 3.36 63.02 69.22
N GLU A 91 4.66 62.80 69.10
CA GLU A 91 5.21 61.75 68.22
C GLU A 91 4.79 60.36 68.67
N LEU A 92 4.54 59.49 67.70
CA LEU A 92 4.23 58.08 67.89
C LEU A 92 4.64 57.29 66.65
N SER A 93 4.63 55.97 66.73
CA SER A 93 4.85 55.10 65.58
C SER A 93 3.86 53.95 65.64
N GLN A 94 2.68 54.16 65.07
CA GLN A 94 1.54 53.25 65.17
C GLN A 94 1.02 52.94 63.78
N TYR A 95 0.98 51.66 63.41
CA TYR A 95 0.25 51.24 62.21
C TYR A 95 -1.25 51.37 62.44
N VAL A 96 -1.97 51.83 61.42
CA VAL A 96 -3.42 52.02 61.45
C VAL A 96 -4.05 51.55 60.14
N ASN A 97 -5.24 50.97 60.20
CA ASN A 97 -6.08 50.73 59.02
C ASN A 97 -7.19 51.76 58.94
N LEU A 98 -7.40 52.33 57.75
CA LEU A 98 -8.55 53.19 57.47
C LEU A 98 -9.75 52.33 57.07
N ASN A 99 -10.60 52.00 58.03
CA ASN A 99 -11.72 51.05 57.85
C ASN A 99 -13.08 51.72 57.68
N LYS A 100 -13.13 53.05 57.54
CA LYS A 100 -14.35 53.81 57.24
C LYS A 100 -14.18 54.65 55.99
N LYS A 101 -15.19 54.56 55.10
CA LYS A 101 -15.33 55.44 53.95
C LYS A 101 -15.89 56.79 54.35
N ASP A 102 -15.74 57.76 53.46
CA ASP A 102 -16.35 59.09 53.54
C ASP A 102 -15.97 59.88 54.80
N GLN A 103 -14.82 59.55 55.43
CA GLN A 103 -14.26 60.34 56.52
C GLN A 103 -13.35 61.42 55.96
N THR A 104 -13.33 62.60 56.58
CA THR A 104 -12.52 63.72 56.13
C THR A 104 -11.05 63.51 56.45
N ILE A 105 -10.20 63.80 55.45
CA ILE A 105 -8.76 63.97 55.63
C ILE A 105 -8.51 65.47 55.70
N LEU A 106 -7.85 65.91 56.76
CA LEU A 106 -7.65 67.31 57.11
C LEU A 106 -6.18 67.71 56.94
N ASP A 107 -5.93 69.01 56.86
CA ASP A 107 -4.58 69.58 56.94
C ASP A 107 -4.06 69.63 58.39
N LYS A 108 -2.82 70.09 58.55
CA LYS A 108 -2.16 70.20 59.88
C LYS A 108 -2.90 71.09 60.88
N THR A 109 -3.81 71.95 60.42
CA THR A 109 -4.61 72.83 61.29
C THR A 109 -5.82 72.11 61.85
N GLY A 110 -6.22 70.97 61.26
CA GLY A 110 -7.44 70.25 61.60
C GLY A 110 -8.72 70.90 61.09
N ASN A 111 -8.63 71.97 60.29
CA ASN A 111 -9.78 72.76 59.87
C ASN A 111 -10.07 72.71 58.37
N ASN A 112 -9.05 72.50 57.53
CA ASN A 112 -9.23 72.46 56.07
C ASN A 112 -9.26 71.02 55.57
N ILE A 113 -10.24 70.69 54.72
CA ILE A 113 -10.39 69.38 54.11
C ILE A 113 -9.41 69.25 52.93
N LEU A 114 -8.55 68.23 52.98
CA LEU A 114 -7.63 67.84 51.90
C LEU A 114 -8.24 66.77 50.98
N GLY A 115 -9.19 65.98 51.49
CA GLY A 115 -9.82 64.89 50.75
C GLY A 115 -10.66 63.99 51.66
N SER A 116 -10.92 62.77 51.21
CA SER A 116 -11.62 61.75 52.00
C SER A 116 -10.83 60.44 52.07
N THR A 117 -11.18 59.59 53.04
CA THR A 117 -10.55 58.28 53.26
C THR A 117 -10.82 57.25 52.15
N ASN A 118 -11.58 57.58 51.11
CA ASN A 118 -12.02 56.62 50.10
C ASN A 118 -10.87 55.98 49.32
N ASP A 119 -9.85 56.77 48.95
CA ASP A 119 -8.68 56.29 48.20
C ASP A 119 -7.75 55.40 49.05
N TYR A 120 -7.90 55.46 50.38
CA TYR A 120 -7.08 54.75 51.35
C TYR A 120 -7.88 53.72 52.14
N PHE A 121 -9.14 53.47 51.74
CA PHE A 121 -10.01 52.54 52.42
C PHE A 121 -9.39 51.13 52.46
N ASN A 122 -9.38 50.54 53.64
CA ASN A 122 -8.73 49.28 54.03
C ASN A 122 -7.20 49.24 53.91
N GLN A 123 -6.52 50.33 53.52
CA GLN A 123 -5.07 50.35 53.49
C GLN A 123 -4.47 50.48 54.89
N THR A 124 -3.27 49.94 55.07
CA THR A 124 -2.46 50.12 56.27
C THR A 124 -1.52 51.30 56.08
N LEU A 125 -1.59 52.27 56.99
CA LEU A 125 -0.79 53.49 57.00
C LEU A 125 -0.01 53.60 58.32
N LEU A 126 0.99 54.46 58.34
CA LEU A 126 1.76 54.76 59.56
C LEU A 126 1.30 56.10 60.14
N ALA A 127 0.75 56.07 61.34
CA ALA A 127 0.55 57.27 62.12
C ALA A 127 1.86 57.66 62.81
N LYS A 128 2.38 58.86 62.51
CA LYS A 128 3.64 59.37 63.07
C LYS A 128 3.46 60.36 64.21
N SER A 129 2.29 60.97 64.30
CA SER A 129 1.97 61.89 65.39
C SER A 129 0.46 61.91 65.65
N SER A 130 0.08 62.37 66.85
CA SER A 130 -1.32 62.64 67.17
C SER A 130 -1.48 63.89 68.04
N ALA A 131 -2.63 64.56 67.93
CA ALA A 131 -2.98 65.70 68.76
C ALA A 131 -4.44 65.61 69.21
N LYS A 132 -4.74 66.17 70.40
CA LYS A 132 -6.13 66.32 70.85
C LYS A 132 -6.73 67.57 70.19
N HIS A 133 -7.77 67.36 69.39
CA HIS A 133 -8.47 68.43 68.67
C HIS A 133 -9.45 69.18 69.59
N SER A 134 -9.89 70.37 69.19
CA SER A 134 -10.82 71.23 69.96
C SER A 134 -12.16 70.55 70.24
N ASN A 135 -12.61 69.66 69.36
CA ASN A 135 -13.82 68.83 69.53
C ASN A 135 -13.63 67.64 70.50
N GLY A 136 -12.48 67.51 71.15
CA GLY A 136 -12.18 66.48 72.14
C GLY A 136 -11.70 65.14 71.59
N LYS A 137 -11.79 64.90 70.27
CA LYS A 137 -11.30 63.70 69.59
C LYS A 137 -9.80 63.77 69.32
N ILE A 138 -9.17 62.61 69.14
CA ILE A 138 -7.77 62.53 68.73
C ILE A 138 -7.66 62.58 67.20
N LEU A 139 -6.72 63.38 66.71
CA LEU A 139 -6.36 63.51 65.30
C LEU A 139 -5.00 62.83 65.06
N TYR A 140 -4.89 61.98 64.04
CA TYR A 140 -3.67 61.25 63.69
C TYR A 140 -3.10 61.71 62.34
N GLN A 141 -1.81 62.01 62.30
CA GLN A 141 -1.07 62.33 61.07
C GLN A 141 -0.61 61.05 60.37
N LEU A 142 -1.07 60.81 59.14
CA LEU A 142 -0.87 59.54 58.42
C LEU A 142 0.14 59.66 57.28
N PHE A 143 0.95 58.61 57.12
CA PHE A 143 1.94 58.44 56.05
C PHE A 143 1.77 57.10 55.34
N ASN A 144 2.07 57.06 54.04
CA ASN A 144 2.15 55.80 53.28
C ASN A 144 3.58 55.20 53.32
N HIS A 145 3.80 54.05 52.66
CA HIS A 145 5.12 53.40 52.64
C HIS A 145 6.23 54.16 51.92
N SER A 146 5.88 55.12 51.06
CA SER A 146 6.85 55.99 50.39
C SER A 146 7.22 57.20 51.25
N ASP A 147 6.80 57.19 52.53
CA ASP A 147 6.95 58.29 53.47
C ASP A 147 6.24 59.59 53.05
N LYS A 148 5.23 59.47 52.18
CA LYS A 148 4.40 60.60 51.77
C LYS A 148 3.29 60.82 52.80
N GLU A 149 3.20 62.05 53.30
CA GLU A 149 2.09 62.48 54.15
C GLU A 149 0.77 62.45 53.37
N ILE A 150 -0.23 61.80 53.97
CA ILE A 150 -1.59 61.73 53.45
C ILE A 150 -2.44 62.87 54.01
N GLY A 151 -2.23 63.20 55.28
CA GLY A 151 -2.97 64.22 56.03
C GLY A 151 -3.39 63.71 57.40
N TYR A 152 -4.39 64.34 57.98
CA TYR A 152 -4.80 64.13 59.37
C TYR A 152 -6.23 63.58 59.43
N VAL A 153 -6.46 62.53 60.20
CA VAL A 153 -7.81 61.92 60.35
C VAL A 153 -8.18 61.77 61.82
N PHE A 154 -9.47 61.84 62.12
CA PHE A 154 -9.97 61.56 63.46
C PHE A 154 -9.88 60.08 63.81
N GLU A 155 -9.74 59.78 65.10
CA GLU A 155 -9.58 58.43 65.63
C GLU A 155 -10.72 57.46 65.28
N ASP A 156 -11.92 57.98 65.02
CA ASP A 156 -13.07 57.20 64.61
C ASP A 156 -13.00 56.72 63.17
N ALA A 157 -12.14 57.30 62.32
CA ALA A 157 -11.94 56.89 60.93
C ALA A 157 -10.98 55.69 60.77
N LEU A 158 -10.29 55.31 61.85
CA LEU A 158 -9.22 54.33 61.81
C LEU A 158 -9.33 53.26 62.89
N THR A 159 -8.53 52.22 62.75
CA THR A 159 -8.30 51.23 63.80
C THR A 159 -6.81 50.98 63.93
N LYS A 160 -6.30 50.99 65.16
CA LYS A 160 -4.89 50.71 65.45
C LYS A 160 -4.62 49.22 65.23
N VAL A 161 -3.49 48.92 64.62
CA VAL A 161 -3.03 47.55 64.35
C VAL A 161 -1.59 47.37 64.76
N ASP A 162 -1.25 46.16 65.20
CA ASP A 162 0.02 45.89 65.89
C ASP A 162 1.24 45.88 64.95
N GLY A 163 1.04 45.72 63.64
CA GLY A 163 2.11 45.53 62.68
C GLY A 163 1.82 46.04 61.26
N PRO A 164 2.86 46.05 60.39
CA PRO A 164 2.75 46.55 59.02
C PRO A 164 1.80 45.72 58.15
N GLU A 165 1.43 44.50 58.54
CA GLU A 165 0.49 43.65 57.84
C GLU A 165 -0.95 44.16 57.79
N GLY A 166 -1.31 45.02 58.73
CA GLY A 166 -2.67 45.52 58.83
C GLY A 166 -3.67 44.52 59.42
N SER A 167 -4.94 44.88 59.30
CA SER A 167 -6.08 44.10 59.76
C SER A 167 -6.33 42.88 58.86
N HIS A 168 -6.84 41.81 59.46
CA HIS A 168 -7.34 40.65 58.72
C HIS A 168 -8.73 40.94 58.13
N TYR A 169 -8.85 40.78 56.81
CA TYR A 169 -10.13 40.83 56.10
C TYR A 169 -10.52 39.45 55.58
N THR A 170 -11.73 38.99 55.91
CA THR A 170 -12.25 37.72 55.36
C THR A 170 -12.53 37.87 53.87
N LEU A 171 -12.00 36.97 53.04
CA LEU A 171 -12.20 36.99 51.58
C LEU A 171 -13.09 35.85 51.10
N GLY A 172 -12.67 34.59 51.32
CA GLY A 172 -13.44 33.42 50.88
C GLY A 172 -13.41 33.19 49.37
N ALA A 173 -12.22 33.15 48.78
CA ALA A 173 -12.03 32.95 47.33
C ALA A 173 -10.97 31.88 47.03
N TYR A 174 -10.79 31.54 45.76
CA TYR A 174 -9.79 30.59 45.27
C TYR A 174 -8.68 31.31 44.51
N ALA A 175 -7.43 31.11 44.92
CA ALA A 175 -6.25 31.70 44.31
C ALA A 175 -5.50 30.66 43.47
N THR A 176 -5.46 30.86 42.15
CA THR A 176 -4.71 30.02 41.21
C THR A 176 -3.32 30.62 40.98
N ILE A 177 -2.28 29.82 41.16
CA ILE A 177 -0.89 30.27 41.05
C ILE A 177 -0.25 29.67 39.78
N THR A 178 0.12 30.52 38.84
CA THR A 178 0.83 30.14 37.60
C THR A 178 2.11 30.94 37.36
N ASP A 179 2.32 32.04 38.10
CA ASP A 179 3.56 32.81 38.01
C ASP A 179 4.74 31.95 38.55
N PRO A 180 5.78 31.72 37.74
CA PRO A 180 6.94 30.95 38.17
C PRO A 180 7.73 31.64 39.29
N ASN A 181 7.55 32.94 39.53
CA ASN A 181 8.26 33.68 40.57
C ASN A 181 7.47 33.74 41.89
N SER A 182 6.32 33.07 41.99
CA SER A 182 5.51 33.10 43.20
C SER A 182 6.21 32.42 44.37
N SER A 183 6.09 33.04 45.54
CA SER A 183 6.52 32.45 46.81
C SER A 183 5.54 32.81 47.91
N THR A 184 5.55 32.05 49.00
CA THR A 184 4.76 32.39 50.17
C THR A 184 5.63 32.78 51.34
N LEU A 185 5.13 33.69 52.17
CA LEU A 185 5.76 34.10 53.41
C LEU A 185 5.21 33.31 54.60
N ALA A 186 6.08 32.93 55.53
CA ALA A 186 5.72 32.31 56.81
C ALA A 186 5.24 33.35 57.83
N ASN A 187 5.59 34.61 57.59
CA ASN A 187 5.19 35.79 58.36
C ASN A 187 5.57 37.05 57.55
N PHE A 188 5.08 38.21 57.95
CA PHE A 188 5.35 39.49 57.28
C PHE A 188 6.76 40.06 57.55
N LYS A 189 7.63 39.33 58.28
CA LYS A 189 9.04 39.69 58.48
C LYS A 189 9.96 39.20 57.35
N GLY A 190 9.38 38.76 56.23
CA GLY A 190 10.11 38.36 55.02
C GLY A 190 10.62 36.92 54.98
N SER A 191 10.28 36.08 55.97
CA SER A 191 10.66 34.67 55.97
C SER A 191 9.86 33.89 54.93
N LYS A 192 10.53 33.30 53.92
CA LYS A 192 9.86 32.45 52.92
C LYS A 192 9.45 31.11 53.53
N LYS A 193 8.20 30.70 53.30
CA LYS A 193 7.65 29.40 53.72
C LYS A 193 7.80 28.34 52.63
N PHE A 194 7.28 28.62 51.45
CA PHE A 194 7.36 27.73 50.29
C PHE A 194 7.83 28.47 49.04
N SER A 195 8.61 27.76 48.23
CA SER A 195 9.06 28.20 46.91
C SER A 195 8.08 27.77 45.82
N GLN A 196 8.26 28.32 44.62
CA GLN A 196 7.45 28.12 43.42
C GLN A 196 7.08 26.66 43.12
N ASP A 197 8.00 25.70 43.32
CA ASP A 197 7.78 24.28 42.97
C ASP A 197 6.64 23.64 43.77
N LYS A 198 6.33 24.19 44.94
CA LYS A 198 5.22 23.72 45.77
C LYS A 198 3.90 24.40 45.44
N LEU A 199 3.93 25.51 44.69
CA LEU A 199 2.82 26.45 44.52
C LEU A 199 2.28 26.48 43.09
N ILE A 200 3.16 26.44 42.08
CA ILE A 200 2.79 26.60 40.68
C ILE A 200 1.83 25.50 40.24
N ASN A 201 0.91 25.85 39.35
CA ASN A 201 -0.09 24.95 38.77
C ASN A 201 -1.02 24.35 39.82
N LYS A 202 -1.41 25.16 40.82
CA LYS A 202 -2.33 24.78 41.89
C LYS A 202 -3.28 25.92 42.22
N THR A 203 -4.39 25.53 42.83
CA THR A 203 -5.38 26.45 43.39
C THR A 203 -5.52 26.22 44.88
N PHE A 204 -5.52 27.32 45.63
CA PHE A 204 -5.64 27.35 47.08
C PHE A 204 -6.88 28.14 47.49
N PHE A 205 -7.40 27.87 48.68
CA PHE A 205 -8.47 28.69 49.28
C PHE A 205 -7.85 29.85 50.06
N ALA A 206 -8.13 31.07 49.64
CA ALA A 206 -7.74 32.30 50.30
C ALA A 206 -8.77 32.67 51.37
N ARG A 207 -8.41 32.45 52.64
CA ARG A 207 -9.31 32.73 53.78
C ARG A 207 -9.30 34.21 54.15
N GLY A 208 -8.13 34.81 54.12
CA GLY A 208 -7.92 36.17 54.60
C GLY A 208 -7.05 36.98 53.65
N GLN A 209 -7.28 38.28 53.63
CA GLN A 209 -6.57 39.29 52.88
C GLN A 209 -5.99 40.34 53.84
N TYR A 210 -4.78 40.81 53.53
CA TYR A 210 -3.99 41.73 54.35
C TYR A 210 -3.43 42.83 53.45
N HIS A 211 -3.85 44.08 53.67
CA HIS A 211 -3.35 45.24 52.93
C HIS A 211 -2.10 45.76 53.64
N HIS A 212 -0.94 45.24 53.28
CA HIS A 212 0.29 45.50 54.01
C HIS A 212 0.81 46.92 53.71
N PHE A 213 1.49 47.52 54.69
CA PHE A 213 2.02 48.88 54.62
C PHE A 213 2.85 49.11 53.37
N ASN A 214 3.71 48.15 53.00
CA ASN A 214 4.56 48.15 51.79
C ASN A 214 3.82 48.33 50.44
N GLY A 215 2.49 48.46 50.43
CA GLY A 215 1.68 48.68 49.23
C GLY A 215 1.18 47.40 48.57
N GLN A 216 1.66 46.23 48.99
CA GLN A 216 1.17 44.94 48.49
C GLN A 216 -0.02 44.44 49.30
N THR A 217 -0.84 43.63 48.64
CA THR A 217 -1.91 42.89 49.30
C THR A 217 -1.52 41.42 49.37
N TYR A 218 -1.57 40.82 50.56
CA TYR A 218 -1.25 39.42 50.73
C TYR A 218 -2.48 38.58 51.07
N LEU A 219 -2.54 37.38 50.50
CA LEU A 219 -3.58 36.39 50.74
C LEU A 219 -3.06 35.25 51.62
N SER A 220 -3.78 34.91 52.68
CA SER A 220 -3.51 33.72 53.49
C SER A 220 -4.19 32.50 52.87
N ILE A 221 -3.38 31.60 52.31
CA ILE A 221 -3.83 30.51 51.44
C ILE A 221 -3.73 29.12 52.09
N PHE A 222 -4.70 28.26 51.78
CA PHE A 222 -4.84 26.91 52.33
C PHE A 222 -5.10 25.88 51.23
N ASP A 223 -4.61 24.65 51.40
CA ASP A 223 -4.95 23.55 50.48
C ASP A 223 -6.27 22.86 50.85
N ALA A 224 -6.68 21.88 50.03
CA ALA A 224 -7.88 21.07 50.19
C ALA A 224 -8.03 20.40 51.57
N LYS A 225 -6.90 20.13 52.24
CA LYS A 225 -6.83 19.45 53.54
C LYS A 225 -6.85 20.45 54.69
N GLY A 226 -6.92 21.75 54.40
CA GLY A 226 -6.85 22.82 55.37
C GLY A 226 -5.43 23.11 55.86
N LEU A 227 -4.39 22.57 55.20
CA LEU A 227 -3.02 22.93 55.53
C LEU A 227 -2.74 24.36 55.05
N TRP A 228 -2.12 25.16 55.91
CA TRP A 228 -1.77 26.54 55.61
C TRP A 228 -0.45 26.65 54.83
N TYR A 229 -0.48 27.39 53.72
CA TYR A 229 0.65 27.52 52.78
C TYR A 229 1.39 28.85 52.88
N GLY A 230 1.00 29.75 53.78
CA GLY A 230 1.65 31.05 53.92
C GLY A 230 0.84 32.19 53.33
N TYR A 231 1.47 33.35 53.28
CA TYR A 231 0.95 34.55 52.65
C TYR A 231 1.52 34.69 51.24
N VAL A 232 0.68 34.77 50.22
CA VAL A 232 1.10 35.02 48.82
C VAL A 232 0.70 36.43 48.41
N ASP A 233 1.54 37.11 47.63
CA ASP A 233 1.19 38.40 47.04
C ASP A 233 0.01 38.21 46.07
N GLN A 234 -1.03 39.03 46.22
CA GLN A 234 -2.24 38.98 45.42
C GLN A 234 -1.93 39.18 43.93
N ASP A 235 -0.94 40.00 43.59
CA ASP A 235 -0.59 40.28 42.20
C ASP A 235 0.08 39.08 41.50
N GLN A 236 0.51 38.08 42.27
CA GLN A 236 1.10 36.83 41.76
C GLN A 236 0.08 35.71 41.54
N VAL A 237 -1.21 35.96 41.80
CA VAL A 237 -2.26 34.94 41.70
C VAL A 237 -3.45 35.44 40.89
N THR A 238 -4.20 34.50 40.29
CA THR A 238 -5.50 34.81 39.72
C THR A 238 -6.60 34.35 40.67
N ILE A 239 -7.42 35.29 41.15
CA ILE A 239 -8.54 35.00 42.05
C ILE A 239 -9.78 34.54 41.26
N SER A 240 -10.49 33.56 41.80
CA SER A 240 -11.78 33.07 41.32
C SER A 240 -12.72 32.84 42.49
N SER A 241 -14.03 32.99 42.28
CA SER A 241 -15.06 32.58 43.25
C SER A 241 -15.26 31.05 43.29
N GLU A 242 -14.70 30.32 42.33
CA GLU A 242 -15.06 28.92 42.08
C GLU A 242 -13.93 27.92 42.39
N ARG A 243 -14.31 26.71 42.83
CA ARG A 243 -13.37 25.66 43.30
C ARG A 243 -12.44 25.13 42.21
N GLN A 244 -12.81 25.25 40.94
CA GLN A 244 -11.96 24.84 39.82
C GLN A 244 -10.74 25.74 39.60
N GLY A 245 -10.71 26.91 40.25
CA GLY A 245 -9.70 27.92 39.98
C GLY A 245 -9.94 28.63 38.63
N SER A 246 -8.92 29.34 38.19
CA SER A 246 -8.97 30.20 37.00
C SER A 246 -8.56 29.42 35.75
N TYR A 247 -9.09 29.85 34.60
CA TYR A 247 -8.68 29.33 33.30
C TYR A 247 -7.22 29.66 33.04
N VAL A 248 -6.43 28.65 32.68
CA VAL A 248 -5.05 28.81 32.22
C VAL A 248 -4.96 28.34 30.77
N SER A 249 -4.45 29.18 29.88
CA SER A 249 -4.23 28.81 28.49
C SER A 249 -3.27 27.62 28.42
N PHE A 250 -3.68 26.56 27.71
CA PHE A 250 -2.88 25.36 27.54
C PHE A 250 -2.46 25.16 26.09
N ASP A 251 -3.41 25.33 25.16
CA ASP A 251 -3.25 25.34 23.71
C ASP A 251 -2.38 24.20 23.13
N LYS A 252 -2.72 22.95 23.44
CA LYS A 252 -1.99 21.77 22.95
C LYS A 252 -2.92 20.68 22.46
N TYR A 253 -2.42 19.84 21.55
CA TYR A 253 -3.10 18.61 21.17
C TYR A 253 -2.83 17.51 22.19
N ILE A 254 -3.86 16.74 22.48
CA ILE A 254 -3.78 15.55 23.34
C ILE A 254 -4.41 14.37 22.63
N THR A 255 -3.99 13.17 22.96
CA THR A 255 -4.69 11.93 22.61
C THR A 255 -5.34 11.35 23.87
N TYR A 256 -6.64 11.07 23.80
CA TYR A 256 -7.36 10.45 24.89
C TYR A 256 -6.90 9.00 25.07
N SER A 257 -6.50 8.61 26.27
CA SER A 257 -5.79 7.33 26.49
C SER A 257 -6.38 6.45 27.58
N ASN A 258 -7.15 7.02 28.51
CA ASN A 258 -7.76 6.26 29.60
C ASN A 258 -9.28 6.46 29.60
N LYS A 259 -9.98 5.39 29.25
CA LYS A 259 -11.43 5.32 29.06
C LYS A 259 -12.25 5.50 30.34
N ASN A 260 -11.64 5.30 31.50
CA ASN A 260 -12.33 5.30 32.80
C ASN A 260 -12.64 6.72 33.31
N TYR A 261 -12.15 7.74 32.62
CA TYR A 261 -12.50 9.12 32.92
C TYR A 261 -13.65 9.54 32.00
N ASN A 262 -14.73 10.06 32.57
CA ASN A 262 -15.77 10.69 31.79
C ASN A 262 -15.45 12.18 31.58
N THR A 263 -16.12 12.78 30.61
CA THR A 263 -16.13 14.24 30.44
C THR A 263 -17.33 14.86 31.13
N TRP A 264 -17.16 16.11 31.56
CA TRP A 264 -18.14 16.84 32.36
C TRP A 264 -18.50 18.17 31.70
N SER A 265 -19.76 18.57 31.80
CA SER A 265 -20.25 19.85 31.27
C SER A 265 -19.97 21.03 32.23
N ASN A 266 -19.59 20.74 33.47
CA ASN A 266 -19.21 21.74 34.47
C ASN A 266 -18.42 21.07 35.61
N PHE A 267 -17.92 21.87 36.54
CA PHE A 267 -17.21 21.41 37.74
C PHE A 267 -18.14 20.98 38.90
N GLY A 268 -19.46 21.03 38.67
CA GLY A 268 -20.46 20.31 39.47
C GLY A 268 -20.63 18.85 39.01
N TRP A 269 -19.72 18.34 38.16
CA TRP A 269 -19.72 16.98 37.64
C TRP A 269 -21.02 16.59 36.92
N LYS A 270 -21.63 17.54 36.20
CA LYS A 270 -22.74 17.21 35.28
C LYS A 270 -22.19 16.38 34.12
N TYR A 271 -22.56 15.11 34.06
CA TYR A 271 -22.12 14.16 33.04
C TYR A 271 -22.33 14.71 31.62
N ARG A 272 -21.36 14.46 30.73
CA ARG A 272 -21.44 14.87 29.31
C ARG A 272 -21.25 13.69 28.36
N LEU A 273 -20.11 13.03 28.44
CA LEU A 273 -19.74 11.95 27.52
C LEU A 273 -18.83 10.93 28.19
N SER A 274 -19.07 9.65 27.93
CA SER A 274 -18.20 8.55 28.36
C SER A 274 -16.82 8.61 27.69
N GLY A 275 -15.77 8.34 28.46
CA GLY A 275 -14.39 8.27 27.98
C GLY A 275 -14.17 7.18 26.93
N ASP A 276 -14.93 6.08 26.97
CA ASP A 276 -14.86 4.99 25.97
C ASP A 276 -15.08 5.51 24.54
N LYS A 277 -15.90 6.55 24.36
CA LYS A 277 -16.18 7.16 23.04
C LYS A 277 -15.07 8.06 22.53
N LEU A 278 -14.09 8.36 23.39
CA LEU A 278 -13.00 9.28 23.11
C LEU A 278 -11.64 8.60 23.01
N VAL A 279 -11.48 7.38 23.52
CA VAL A 279 -10.20 6.64 23.47
C VAL A 279 -9.59 6.70 22.08
N ASN A 280 -8.30 7.00 22.03
CA ASN A 280 -7.47 7.20 20.86
C ASN A 280 -7.81 8.44 20.01
N LYS A 281 -8.87 9.20 20.30
CA LYS A 281 -9.12 10.46 19.60
C LYS A 281 -8.10 11.51 20.00
N THR A 282 -7.63 12.25 19.00
CA THR A 282 -6.83 13.45 19.20
C THR A 282 -7.73 14.68 19.24
N LEU A 283 -7.59 15.48 20.29
CA LEU A 283 -8.39 16.67 20.55
C LEU A 283 -7.50 17.84 20.93
N HIS A 284 -8.00 19.05 20.75
CA HIS A 284 -7.33 20.29 21.15
C HIS A 284 -7.75 20.66 22.57
N ALA A 285 -6.79 20.64 23.49
CA ALA A 285 -6.97 21.12 24.85
C ALA A 285 -6.64 22.61 24.89
N ARG A 286 -7.67 23.46 24.88
CA ARG A 286 -7.49 24.93 24.86
C ARG A 286 -7.11 25.50 26.21
N GLY A 287 -7.59 24.90 27.28
CA GLY A 287 -7.30 25.37 28.63
C GLY A 287 -7.17 24.24 29.63
N ILE A 288 -6.50 24.56 30.73
CA ILE A 288 -6.33 23.73 31.91
C ILE A 288 -6.83 24.47 33.15
N TYR A 289 -7.45 23.74 34.06
CA TYR A 289 -7.95 24.22 35.34
C TYR A 289 -7.31 23.41 36.44
N TYR A 290 -6.57 24.08 37.33
CA TYR A 290 -6.00 23.48 38.52
C TYR A 290 -7.05 23.49 39.63
N HIS A 291 -7.75 22.39 39.83
CA HIS A 291 -8.87 22.38 40.77
C HIS A 291 -8.37 22.32 42.21
N TYR A 292 -9.07 22.96 43.14
CA TYR A 292 -8.78 22.94 44.58
C TYR A 292 -8.79 21.53 45.19
N ASN A 293 -9.20 20.49 44.45
CA ASN A 293 -9.16 19.10 44.93
C ASN A 293 -7.78 18.44 44.72
N GLY A 294 -6.83 19.16 44.10
CA GLY A 294 -5.48 18.69 43.80
C GLY A 294 -5.33 18.05 42.41
N GLU A 295 -6.42 17.91 41.64
CA GLU A 295 -6.42 17.39 40.28
C GLU A 295 -6.45 18.53 39.24
N SER A 296 -6.13 18.21 37.99
CA SER A 296 -6.15 19.18 36.88
C SER A 296 -7.09 18.71 35.79
N TYR A 297 -7.82 19.65 35.18
CA TYR A 297 -8.85 19.34 34.20
C TYR A 297 -8.64 20.14 32.91
N LEU A 298 -8.68 19.46 31.77
CA LEU A 298 -8.54 20.04 30.44
C LEU A 298 -9.91 20.33 29.83
N SER A 299 -10.05 21.45 29.14
CA SER A 299 -11.22 21.75 28.29
C SER A 299 -10.93 21.31 26.85
N LEU A 300 -11.66 20.30 26.37
CA LEU A 300 -11.35 19.62 25.11
C LEU A 300 -12.26 20.07 23.95
N TYR A 301 -11.66 20.24 22.77
CA TYR A 301 -12.33 20.63 21.54
C TYR A 301 -11.88 19.76 20.36
N ASP A 302 -12.76 19.55 19.38
CA ASP A 302 -12.31 19.04 18.07
C ASP A 302 -11.78 20.18 17.17
N GLN A 303 -11.34 19.84 15.95
CA GLN A 303 -10.87 20.82 14.97
C GLN A 303 -11.93 21.84 14.53
N ASN A 304 -13.23 21.51 14.65
CA ASN A 304 -14.33 22.38 14.27
C ASN A 304 -14.73 23.32 15.42
N GLY A 305 -14.08 23.21 16.58
CA GLY A 305 -14.42 23.97 17.77
C GLY A 305 -15.58 23.37 18.57
N THR A 306 -16.04 22.16 18.25
CA THR A 306 -17.05 21.47 19.06
C THR A 306 -16.44 21.15 20.41
N TRP A 307 -17.11 21.59 21.48
CA TRP A 307 -16.65 21.36 22.84
C TRP A 307 -17.05 19.97 23.36
N TYR A 308 -16.07 19.24 23.89
CA TYR A 308 -16.21 17.87 24.41
C TYR A 308 -16.30 17.79 25.93
N GLY A 309 -16.19 18.91 26.63
CA GLY A 309 -16.28 18.94 28.10
C GLY A 309 -14.93 19.06 28.78
N TYR A 310 -15.00 19.14 30.11
CA TYR A 310 -13.85 19.05 31.00
C TYR A 310 -13.50 17.60 31.27
N VAL A 311 -12.21 17.25 31.25
CA VAL A 311 -11.72 15.92 31.63
C VAL A 311 -10.52 16.02 32.56
N ASN A 312 -10.37 15.08 33.48
CA ASN A 312 -9.13 14.98 34.26
C ASN A 312 -7.93 14.77 33.31
N GLN A 313 -6.85 15.53 33.49
CA GLN A 313 -5.66 15.49 32.65
C GLN A 313 -5.04 14.09 32.55
N LYS A 314 -5.14 13.25 33.60
CA LYS A 314 -4.68 11.86 33.64
C LYS A 314 -5.37 10.96 32.61
N ALA A 315 -6.50 11.39 32.05
CA ALA A 315 -7.18 10.69 30.96
C ALA A 315 -6.40 10.75 29.63
N THR A 316 -5.45 11.67 29.51
CA THR A 316 -4.88 12.09 28.23
C THR A 316 -3.36 11.90 28.19
N LYS A 317 -2.83 11.82 26.97
CA LYS A 317 -1.39 11.92 26.68
C LYS A 317 -1.16 13.13 25.79
N LEU A 318 -0.07 13.85 26.03
CA LEU A 318 0.30 14.97 25.18
C LEU A 318 0.71 14.47 23.79
N ALA A 319 0.26 15.17 22.75
CA ALA A 319 0.65 14.91 21.37
C ALA A 319 1.47 16.09 20.82
N ASP A 320 2.42 15.80 19.94
CA ASP A 320 3.29 16.83 19.34
C ASP A 320 2.53 17.76 18.38
N GLY A 321 1.34 17.37 17.95
CA GLY A 321 0.51 18.14 17.03
C GLY A 321 -0.82 17.47 16.73
N ALA A 322 -1.52 18.01 15.73
CA ALA A 322 -2.85 17.56 15.31
C ALA A 322 -2.89 16.10 14.87
N GLN A 323 -1.74 15.51 14.50
CA GLN A 323 -1.64 14.10 14.11
C GLN A 323 -1.91 13.10 15.25
N GLY A 324 -1.80 13.53 16.50
CA GLY A 324 -1.88 12.63 17.65
C GLY A 324 -0.59 11.84 17.90
N ILE A 325 -0.65 10.91 18.84
CA ILE A 325 0.50 10.06 19.19
C ILE A 325 0.62 8.87 18.22
N TYR A 326 1.81 8.28 18.15
CA TYR A 326 2.03 7.02 17.45
C TYR A 326 1.35 5.86 18.17
N HIS A 327 0.53 5.10 17.45
CA HIS A 327 0.02 3.81 17.88
C HIS A 327 0.63 2.70 17.02
N SER A 328 1.19 1.67 17.66
CA SER A 328 1.68 0.50 16.93
C SER A 328 0.51 -0.22 16.25
N TYR A 329 0.65 -0.49 14.95
CA TYR A 329 -0.40 -1.08 14.12
C TYR A 329 0.02 -2.44 13.54
N GLY A 330 1.18 -2.50 12.90
CA GLY A 330 1.81 -3.75 12.46
C GLY A 330 0.98 -4.61 11.50
N LYS A 331 0.16 -4.00 10.63
CA LYS A 331 -0.70 -4.71 9.67
C LYS A 331 -0.16 -4.61 8.25
N TYR A 332 -0.35 -5.65 7.44
CA TYR A 332 -0.16 -5.55 6.00
C TYR A 332 -1.39 -4.90 5.37
N VAL A 333 -1.17 -3.97 4.46
CA VAL A 333 -2.23 -3.23 3.77
C VAL A 333 -1.93 -3.17 2.29
N THR A 334 -2.95 -3.30 1.45
CA THR A 334 -2.85 -3.14 0.00
C THR A 334 -3.44 -1.80 -0.39
N PHE A 335 -2.69 -0.99 -1.14
CA PHE A 335 -3.14 0.30 -1.61
C PHE A 335 -4.25 0.11 -2.64
N SER A 336 -5.47 0.56 -2.35
CA SER A 336 -6.66 0.24 -3.16
C SER A 336 -7.24 1.45 -3.88
N ASN A 337 -7.03 2.67 -3.35
CA ASN A 337 -7.61 3.87 -3.93
C ASN A 337 -6.53 4.84 -4.42
N LYS A 338 -6.34 4.87 -5.74
CA LYS A 338 -5.35 5.71 -6.42
C LYS A 338 -5.53 7.22 -6.25
N ASN A 339 -6.68 7.69 -5.77
CA ASN A 339 -6.97 9.11 -5.61
C ASN A 339 -6.35 9.72 -4.36
N TYR A 340 -5.77 8.90 -3.48
CA TYR A 340 -5.06 9.37 -2.30
C TYR A 340 -3.56 9.41 -2.56
N ASP A 341 -2.92 10.51 -2.19
CA ASP A 341 -1.47 10.60 -2.17
C ASP A 341 -0.92 10.21 -0.78
N THR A 342 0.39 9.96 -0.75
CA THR A 342 1.13 9.79 0.50
C THR A 342 1.87 11.07 0.87
N TRP A 343 2.08 11.28 2.17
CA TRP A 343 2.62 12.52 2.72
C TRP A 343 3.93 12.27 3.46
N SER A 344 4.89 13.18 3.34
CA SER A 344 6.17 13.14 4.05
C SER A 344 6.07 13.66 5.50
N SER A 345 4.96 14.30 5.83
CA SER A 345 4.66 14.83 7.16
C SER A 345 3.18 15.16 7.25
N PHE A 346 2.70 15.46 8.45
CA PHE A 346 1.35 15.98 8.69
C PHE A 346 1.20 17.48 8.35
N GLN A 347 2.22 18.08 7.73
CA GLN A 347 2.13 19.37 7.02
C GLN A 347 1.71 19.19 5.55
N TRP A 348 1.29 17.97 5.16
CA TRP A 348 0.74 17.65 3.83
C TRP A 348 1.69 17.93 2.66
N ASN A 349 2.98 17.72 2.88
CA ASN A 349 3.98 17.71 1.82
C ASN A 349 3.90 16.38 1.05
N LYS A 350 3.49 16.40 -0.23
CA LYS A 350 3.32 15.19 -1.05
C LYS A 350 4.64 14.43 -1.16
N ARG A 351 4.57 13.10 -1.03
CA ARG A 351 5.72 12.18 -1.14
C ARG A 351 5.63 11.30 -2.39
N ASN A 352 4.52 10.57 -2.55
CA ASN A 352 4.28 9.72 -3.71
C ASN A 352 2.83 9.85 -4.17
N SER A 353 2.61 9.61 -5.46
CA SER A 353 1.27 9.57 -6.05
C SER A 353 0.59 8.24 -5.76
N GLY A 354 -0.70 8.25 -5.43
CA GLY A 354 -1.47 7.01 -5.21
C GLY A 354 -1.51 6.06 -6.41
N GLN A 355 -1.38 6.62 -7.61
CA GLN A 355 -1.33 5.89 -8.89
C GLN A 355 -0.11 4.96 -8.97
N ASP A 356 1.01 5.35 -8.37
CA ASP A 356 2.25 4.56 -8.41
C ASP A 356 2.21 3.43 -7.36
N LEU A 357 1.39 3.58 -6.34
CA LEU A 357 1.31 2.66 -5.21
C LEU A 357 0.17 1.66 -5.34
N VAL A 358 -0.83 1.94 -6.19
CA VAL A 358 -2.05 1.15 -6.29
C VAL A 358 -1.77 -0.32 -6.55
N ASN A 359 -2.52 -1.18 -5.88
CA ASN A 359 -2.41 -2.63 -5.85
C ASN A 359 -1.17 -3.19 -5.13
N GLN A 360 -0.19 -2.37 -4.74
CA GLN A 360 0.97 -2.86 -3.99
C GLN A 360 0.63 -3.06 -2.51
N THR A 361 1.35 -4.00 -1.89
CA THR A 361 1.18 -4.33 -0.46
C THR A 361 2.35 -3.78 0.35
N TYR A 362 2.01 -3.12 1.46
CA TYR A 362 2.94 -2.47 2.38
C TYR A 362 2.71 -2.97 3.81
N LEU A 363 3.72 -2.83 4.66
CA LEU A 363 3.58 -2.92 6.10
C LEU A 363 3.21 -1.54 6.65
N ALA A 364 2.01 -1.42 7.20
CA ALA A 364 1.57 -0.28 7.98
C ALA A 364 2.06 -0.42 9.42
N LYS A 365 3.17 0.27 9.77
CA LYS A 365 3.81 0.09 11.08
C LYS A 365 3.06 0.80 12.19
N GLY A 366 2.73 2.07 11.98
CA GLY A 366 1.97 2.89 12.93
C GLY A 366 0.71 3.48 12.33
N ILE A 367 -0.26 3.73 13.19
CA ILE A 367 -1.50 4.45 12.93
C ILE A 367 -1.56 5.71 13.80
N TYR A 368 -2.13 6.77 13.25
CA TYR A 368 -2.24 8.10 13.85
C TYR A 368 -3.69 8.56 13.70
N HIS A 369 -4.35 8.80 14.83
CA HIS A 369 -5.73 9.27 14.87
C HIS A 369 -5.72 10.80 14.85
N HIS A 370 -5.78 11.38 13.66
CA HIS A 370 -5.61 12.82 13.50
C HIS A 370 -6.82 13.57 14.07
N ALA A 371 -6.59 14.77 14.59
CA ALA A 371 -7.62 15.70 15.04
C ALA A 371 -8.61 16.09 13.93
N ASN A 372 -8.32 15.71 12.67
CA ASN A 372 -9.20 15.95 11.53
C ASN A 372 -10.29 14.90 11.34
N GLY A 373 -10.33 13.90 12.23
CA GLY A 373 -11.28 12.81 12.21
C GLY A 373 -10.88 11.64 11.29
N ASN A 374 -9.79 11.74 10.55
CA ASN A 374 -9.26 10.64 9.75
C ASN A 374 -8.08 9.95 10.44
N ASP A 375 -7.95 8.65 10.15
CA ASP A 375 -6.81 7.86 10.56
C ASP A 375 -5.77 7.80 9.45
N TYR A 376 -4.50 7.90 9.83
CA TYR A 376 -3.38 7.84 8.89
C TYR A 376 -2.42 6.72 9.29
N VAL A 377 -2.00 5.93 8.31
CA VAL A 377 -1.04 4.84 8.51
C VAL A 377 0.29 5.13 7.83
N SER A 378 1.37 4.66 8.44
CA SER A 378 2.74 4.83 7.92
C SER A 378 3.18 3.60 7.11
N LEU A 379 3.43 3.77 5.82
CA LEU A 379 3.67 2.67 4.88
C LEU A 379 5.16 2.36 4.70
N TYR A 380 5.50 1.06 4.71
CA TYR A 380 6.85 0.55 4.48
C TYR A 380 6.83 -0.62 3.49
N ASP A 381 7.79 -0.69 2.59
CA ASP A 381 7.97 -1.83 1.68
C ASP A 381 8.81 -2.96 2.30
N ASN A 382 9.11 -3.99 1.51
CA ASN A 382 9.90 -5.14 1.95
C ASN A 382 11.39 -4.87 2.14
N GLN A 383 11.90 -3.76 1.61
CA GLN A 383 13.24 -3.25 1.90
C GLN A 383 13.23 -2.32 3.12
N ASN A 384 12.10 -2.26 3.85
CA ASN A 384 11.90 -1.38 4.98
C ASN A 384 12.01 0.12 4.62
N LYS A 385 11.89 0.47 3.33
CA LYS A 385 11.87 1.85 2.87
C LYS A 385 10.50 2.44 3.12
N TRP A 386 10.51 3.66 3.65
CA TRP A 386 9.31 4.39 4.04
C TRP A 386 8.67 5.13 2.85
N HIS A 387 7.37 4.93 2.68
CA HIS A 387 6.56 5.45 1.58
C HIS A 387 5.61 6.57 1.97
N GLY A 388 5.65 7.03 3.22
CA GLY A 388 4.83 8.16 3.68
C GLY A 388 3.69 7.76 4.60
N TYR A 389 2.97 8.77 5.06
CA TYR A 389 1.68 8.64 5.73
C TYR A 389 0.55 8.65 4.68
N VAL A 390 -0.46 7.81 4.86
CA VAL A 390 -1.65 7.81 3.99
C VAL A 390 -2.91 7.69 4.81
N ASN A 391 -4.00 8.31 4.36
CA ASN A 391 -5.32 8.10 4.94
C ASN A 391 -5.67 6.60 4.87
N GLN A 392 -6.16 6.03 5.97
CA GLN A 392 -6.50 4.61 6.07
C GLN A 392 -7.54 4.18 5.04
N ASN A 393 -8.44 5.06 4.61
CA ASN A 393 -9.43 4.80 3.56
C ASN A 393 -8.80 4.57 2.17
N ALA A 394 -7.53 4.91 1.98
CA ALA A 394 -6.80 4.63 0.74
C ALA A 394 -6.42 3.14 0.60
N VAL A 395 -6.36 2.42 1.72
CA VAL A 395 -5.79 1.07 1.80
C VAL A 395 -6.80 0.06 2.31
N LYS A 396 -6.64 -1.20 1.90
CA LYS A 396 -7.39 -2.33 2.42
C LYS A 396 -6.47 -3.18 3.29
N VAL A 397 -6.88 -3.44 4.53
CA VAL A 397 -6.14 -4.34 5.44
C VAL A 397 -6.15 -5.75 4.85
N ALA A 398 -4.97 -6.37 4.82
CA ALA A 398 -4.75 -7.72 4.34
C ALA A 398 -4.59 -8.69 5.51
N ASP A 399 -4.93 -9.96 5.29
CA ASP A 399 -4.78 -11.01 6.31
C ASP A 399 -3.31 -11.35 6.59
N GLY A 400 -2.38 -10.91 5.73
CA GLY A 400 -0.95 -11.16 5.87
C GLY A 400 -0.12 -10.58 4.73
N LYS A 401 1.12 -11.09 4.60
CA LYS A 401 2.10 -10.65 3.60
C LYS A 401 1.60 -10.78 2.16
N GLN A 402 0.61 -11.61 1.90
CA GLN A 402 0.03 -11.80 0.58
C GLN A 402 -0.69 -10.59 0.00
N GLY A 403 -1.05 -9.60 0.83
CA GLY A 403 -1.90 -8.52 0.39
C GLY A 403 -3.38 -8.92 0.32
N ALA A 404 -4.23 -7.93 0.10
CA ALA A 404 -5.66 -8.11 0.05
C ALA A 404 -6.07 -8.84 -1.24
N TYR A 405 -7.05 -9.75 -1.14
CA TYR A 405 -7.63 -10.40 -2.30
C TYR A 405 -8.23 -9.37 -3.28
N ARG A 406 -7.86 -9.52 -4.55
CA ARG A 406 -8.45 -8.80 -5.68
C ARG A 406 -9.03 -9.81 -6.67
N ALA A 407 -10.28 -9.60 -7.07
CA ALA A 407 -10.90 -10.40 -8.11
C ALA A 407 -10.16 -10.16 -9.44
N HIS A 408 -9.82 -11.25 -10.13
CA HIS A 408 -9.08 -11.21 -11.39
C HIS A 408 -9.89 -11.83 -12.53
N ASN A 409 -10.45 -13.03 -12.32
CA ASN A 409 -11.34 -13.74 -13.25
C ASN A 409 -10.84 -13.81 -14.70
N LYS A 410 -9.55 -14.12 -14.87
CA LYS A 410 -8.92 -14.29 -16.19
C LYS A 410 -8.50 -15.73 -16.43
N TYR A 411 -8.49 -16.15 -17.69
CA TYR A 411 -7.92 -17.44 -18.07
C TYR A 411 -6.42 -17.31 -18.25
N VAL A 412 -5.67 -18.29 -17.74
CA VAL A 412 -4.21 -18.32 -17.84
C VAL A 412 -3.73 -19.70 -18.26
N SER A 413 -2.78 -19.77 -19.19
CA SER A 413 -2.09 -21.01 -19.57
C SER A 413 -0.76 -21.14 -18.82
N ILE A 414 -0.44 -22.35 -18.34
CA ILE A 414 0.81 -22.61 -17.59
C ILE A 414 1.98 -22.82 -18.56
N LYS A 415 2.82 -21.80 -18.71
CA LYS A 415 3.93 -21.80 -19.69
C LYS A 415 5.21 -22.42 -19.14
N ASN A 416 5.53 -22.21 -17.87
CA ASN A 416 6.78 -22.67 -17.30
C ASN A 416 6.54 -23.86 -16.35
N PRO A 417 7.14 -25.04 -16.58
CA PRO A 417 6.94 -26.22 -15.73
C PRO A 417 7.75 -26.20 -14.42
N ASN A 418 8.59 -25.18 -14.17
CA ASN A 418 9.56 -25.15 -13.06
C ASN A 418 9.13 -24.37 -11.81
N TYR A 419 7.83 -24.11 -11.62
CA TYR A 419 7.30 -23.44 -10.44
C TYR A 419 6.58 -24.40 -9.50
N SER A 420 6.55 -24.04 -8.21
CA SER A 420 5.69 -24.70 -7.22
C SER A 420 4.34 -23.99 -7.15
N THR A 421 3.27 -24.75 -6.90
CA THR A 421 2.00 -24.19 -6.44
C THR A 421 1.92 -24.32 -4.91
N TRP A 422 1.25 -23.36 -4.26
CA TRP A 422 1.25 -23.22 -2.81
C TRP A 422 -0.16 -23.37 -2.23
N GLN A 423 -0.28 -24.02 -1.08
CA GLN A 423 -1.53 -24.15 -0.32
C GLN A 423 -1.86 -22.89 0.47
N ASN A 424 -0.85 -22.11 0.83
CA ASN A 424 -0.98 -20.87 1.59
C ASN A 424 0.27 -20.01 1.39
N PHE A 425 0.24 -18.80 1.94
CA PHE A 425 1.34 -17.84 1.87
C PHE A 425 2.40 -18.02 2.97
N ASN A 426 2.32 -19.13 3.73
CA ASN A 426 3.43 -19.64 4.55
C ASN A 426 4.31 -20.62 3.75
N TRP A 427 4.19 -20.62 2.42
CA TRP A 427 4.94 -21.47 1.50
C TRP A 427 4.79 -22.98 1.75
N LYS A 428 3.61 -23.41 2.24
CA LYS A 428 3.29 -24.84 2.26
C LYS A 428 3.05 -25.32 0.84
N LYS A 429 3.98 -26.11 0.29
CA LYS A 429 3.91 -26.63 -1.08
C LYS A 429 2.65 -27.47 -1.28
N ARG A 430 1.97 -27.25 -2.41
CA ARG A 430 0.82 -28.05 -2.86
C ARG A 430 1.22 -29.04 -3.94
N ASP A 431 1.83 -28.55 -5.00
CA ASP A 431 2.20 -29.33 -6.18
C ASP A 431 3.28 -28.57 -7.01
N THR A 432 3.50 -29.00 -8.25
CA THR A 432 4.40 -28.40 -9.23
C THR A 432 3.67 -28.09 -10.54
N THR A 433 4.08 -27.02 -11.22
CA THR A 433 3.58 -26.68 -12.55
C THR A 433 3.88 -27.74 -13.61
N LYS A 434 4.83 -28.65 -13.38
CA LYS A 434 5.08 -29.80 -14.27
C LYS A 434 3.82 -30.66 -14.49
N ASN A 435 3.00 -30.84 -13.46
CA ASN A 435 1.78 -31.68 -13.50
C ASN A 435 0.58 -30.97 -14.17
N ILE A 436 0.70 -29.66 -14.35
CA ILE A 436 -0.33 -28.81 -14.96
C ILE A 436 0.21 -27.99 -16.13
N HIS A 437 1.36 -28.39 -16.67
CA HIS A 437 2.01 -27.67 -17.76
C HIS A 437 1.08 -27.63 -18.98
N GLU A 438 1.08 -26.49 -19.67
CA GLU A 438 0.20 -26.16 -20.80
C GLU A 438 -1.30 -26.05 -20.47
N LYS A 439 -1.78 -26.52 -19.31
CA LYS A 439 -3.20 -26.42 -18.96
C LYS A 439 -3.64 -24.96 -18.92
N THR A 440 -4.89 -24.73 -19.33
CA THR A 440 -5.57 -23.44 -19.17
C THR A 440 -6.47 -23.49 -17.96
N LEU A 441 -6.26 -22.58 -17.02
CA LEU A 441 -6.96 -22.48 -15.74
C LEU A 441 -7.60 -21.09 -15.58
N LEU A 442 -8.57 -20.99 -14.69
CA LEU A 442 -9.19 -19.72 -14.29
C LEU A 442 -8.46 -19.18 -13.06
N ALA A 443 -7.82 -18.02 -13.21
CA ALA A 443 -7.26 -17.25 -12.11
C ALA A 443 -8.36 -16.37 -11.50
N LYS A 444 -9.01 -16.86 -10.43
CA LYS A 444 -10.11 -16.14 -9.77
C LYS A 444 -9.61 -14.93 -8.98
N GLY A 445 -8.49 -15.09 -8.29
CA GLY A 445 -7.88 -14.06 -7.45
C GLY A 445 -6.46 -13.72 -7.86
N ILE A 446 -6.06 -12.48 -7.61
CA ILE A 446 -4.69 -11.97 -7.74
C ILE A 446 -4.26 -11.31 -6.43
N TYR A 447 -2.99 -11.51 -6.07
CA TYR A 447 -2.38 -11.08 -4.82
C TYR A 447 -1.01 -10.48 -5.11
N GLN A 448 -0.84 -9.19 -4.86
CA GLN A 448 0.46 -8.54 -4.86
C GLN A 448 1.11 -8.77 -3.51
N HIS A 449 1.99 -9.77 -3.45
CA HIS A 449 2.60 -10.17 -2.19
C HIS A 449 3.70 -9.17 -1.79
N PHE A 450 3.87 -8.98 -0.49
CA PHE A 450 4.85 -8.06 0.10
C PHE A 450 6.28 -8.32 -0.37
N ASN A 451 6.61 -9.55 -0.78
CA ASN A 451 7.92 -9.90 -1.36
C ASN A 451 8.18 -9.30 -2.76
N GLY A 452 7.21 -8.62 -3.37
CA GLY A 452 7.30 -8.02 -4.70
C GLY A 452 6.78 -8.90 -5.84
N ASP A 453 6.50 -10.17 -5.59
CA ASP A 453 5.91 -11.08 -6.58
C ASP A 453 4.38 -11.00 -6.59
N THR A 454 3.79 -11.34 -7.73
CA THR A 454 2.34 -11.48 -7.87
C THR A 454 1.93 -12.94 -7.95
N TYR A 455 0.90 -13.31 -7.20
CA TYR A 455 0.37 -14.68 -7.13
C TYR A 455 -1.09 -14.75 -7.57
N LEU A 456 -1.43 -15.81 -8.31
CA LEU A 456 -2.77 -16.11 -8.80
C LEU A 456 -3.35 -17.30 -8.06
N SER A 457 -4.65 -17.26 -7.75
CA SER A 457 -5.40 -18.42 -7.23
C SER A 457 -6.11 -19.15 -8.35
N LEU A 458 -5.69 -20.39 -8.64
CA LEU A 458 -6.00 -21.09 -9.89
C LEU A 458 -7.06 -22.19 -9.71
N PHE A 459 -7.99 -22.28 -10.66
CA PHE A 459 -9.09 -23.25 -10.67
C PHE A 459 -9.28 -23.87 -12.05
N ASP A 460 -9.71 -25.14 -12.13
CA ASP A 460 -10.17 -25.73 -13.39
C ASP A 460 -11.69 -25.50 -13.63
N SER A 461 -12.20 -26.06 -14.74
CA SER A 461 -13.61 -25.97 -15.13
C SER A 461 -14.58 -26.68 -14.18
N LYS A 462 -14.09 -27.62 -13.37
CA LYS A 462 -14.87 -28.31 -12.35
C LYS A 462 -14.88 -27.56 -11.01
N GLY A 463 -14.13 -26.46 -10.92
CA GLY A 463 -13.94 -25.71 -9.68
C GLY A 463 -12.88 -26.29 -8.76
N THR A 464 -12.10 -27.27 -9.21
CA THR A 464 -10.97 -27.82 -8.43
C THR A 464 -9.91 -26.75 -8.29
N TRP A 465 -9.46 -26.51 -7.05
CA TRP A 465 -8.43 -25.53 -6.77
C TRP A 465 -7.02 -26.12 -6.90
N TYR A 466 -6.11 -25.41 -7.57
CA TYR A 466 -4.73 -25.84 -7.86
C TYR A 466 -3.67 -25.13 -7.01
N GLY A 467 -4.08 -24.24 -6.11
CA GLY A 467 -3.16 -23.48 -5.26
C GLY A 467 -2.89 -22.07 -5.77
N TYR A 468 -2.03 -21.38 -5.04
CA TYR A 468 -1.45 -20.11 -5.44
C TYR A 468 -0.22 -20.34 -6.32
N LEU A 469 -0.09 -19.62 -7.43
CA LEU A 469 1.04 -19.72 -8.36
C LEU A 469 1.59 -18.34 -8.70
N ASN A 470 2.92 -18.21 -8.77
CA ASN A 470 3.55 -16.96 -9.22
C ASN A 470 3.13 -16.68 -10.68
N GLN A 471 2.64 -15.46 -10.95
CA GLN A 471 2.11 -15.04 -12.24
C GLN A 471 3.11 -15.22 -13.40
N ASN A 472 4.41 -15.10 -13.14
CA ASN A 472 5.48 -15.28 -14.13
C ASN A 472 5.52 -16.69 -14.75
N ALA A 473 4.91 -17.68 -14.09
CA ALA A 473 4.76 -19.03 -14.63
C ALA A 473 3.66 -19.14 -15.70
N THR A 474 2.87 -18.08 -15.89
CA THR A 474 1.60 -18.10 -16.63
C THR A 474 1.60 -17.12 -17.79
N GLN A 475 0.69 -17.34 -18.73
CA GLN A 475 0.34 -16.41 -19.79
C GLN A 475 -1.17 -16.16 -19.76
N GLU A 476 -1.62 -14.91 -19.68
CA GLU A 476 -3.05 -14.59 -19.81
C GLU A 476 -3.54 -14.95 -21.21
N THR A 477 -4.70 -15.60 -21.27
CA THR A 477 -5.32 -16.12 -22.49
C THR A 477 -6.85 -15.96 -22.41
N ASN A 478 -7.54 -16.37 -23.45
CA ASN A 478 -8.99 -16.60 -23.41
C ASN A 478 -9.28 -18.03 -22.94
N ARG A 479 -10.55 -18.45 -22.97
CA ARG A 479 -10.99 -19.79 -22.57
C ARG A 479 -10.33 -20.92 -23.39
N THR A 480 -9.81 -20.62 -24.58
CA THR A 480 -9.21 -21.59 -25.49
C THR A 480 -7.79 -21.97 -25.10
N GLY A 481 -7.13 -21.15 -24.30
CA GLY A 481 -5.71 -21.28 -24.01
C GLY A 481 -4.83 -20.79 -25.17
N HIS A 482 -3.51 -20.84 -24.96
CA HIS A 482 -2.55 -20.43 -25.98
C HIS A 482 -2.35 -21.52 -27.05
N ALA A 483 -2.02 -21.08 -28.27
CA ALA A 483 -1.70 -21.95 -29.39
C ALA A 483 -0.34 -22.63 -29.22
N ILE A 484 -0.30 -23.96 -29.17
CA ILE A 484 0.94 -24.75 -29.05
C ILE A 484 1.19 -25.50 -30.35
N SER A 485 2.31 -25.22 -31.02
CA SER A 485 2.68 -25.91 -32.26
C SER A 485 3.02 -27.38 -32.03
N ILE A 486 2.51 -28.26 -32.90
CA ILE A 486 2.73 -29.70 -32.85
C ILE A 486 3.08 -30.33 -34.21
N ASN A 487 2.65 -29.72 -35.33
CA ASN A 487 2.95 -30.15 -36.71
C ASN A 487 3.03 -31.67 -36.92
N LYS A 488 1.93 -32.38 -36.63
CA LYS A 488 1.86 -33.85 -36.80
C LYS A 488 0.69 -34.28 -37.65
N TYR A 489 0.86 -35.37 -38.39
CA TYR A 489 -0.22 -35.97 -39.16
C TYR A 489 -1.11 -36.84 -38.28
N VAL A 490 -2.41 -36.61 -38.36
CA VAL A 490 -3.43 -37.34 -37.62
C VAL A 490 -4.51 -37.85 -38.55
N SER A 491 -5.09 -39.00 -38.22
CA SER A 491 -6.24 -39.57 -38.92
C SER A 491 -7.46 -39.53 -38.02
N VAL A 492 -8.59 -39.13 -38.58
CA VAL A 492 -9.88 -39.12 -37.89
C VAL A 492 -10.35 -40.57 -37.63
N ARG A 493 -10.80 -40.84 -36.40
CA ARG A 493 -11.25 -42.18 -35.95
C ARG A 493 -12.73 -42.50 -36.20
N SER A 494 -13.59 -41.47 -36.28
CA SER A 494 -15.04 -41.65 -36.36
C SER A 494 -15.69 -40.53 -37.18
N LYS A 495 -16.87 -40.79 -37.75
CA LYS A 495 -17.68 -39.82 -38.54
C LYS A 495 -18.39 -38.76 -37.69
N ASN A 496 -18.41 -38.93 -36.37
CA ASN A 496 -19.32 -38.23 -35.46
C ASN A 496 -18.63 -37.18 -34.57
N TYR A 497 -17.40 -36.77 -34.90
CA TYR A 497 -16.76 -35.67 -34.18
C TYR A 497 -17.12 -34.35 -34.82
N ASP A 498 -17.45 -33.36 -33.99
CA ASP A 498 -17.71 -32.01 -34.44
C ASP A 498 -16.42 -31.32 -34.90
N LEU A 499 -16.53 -30.59 -36.00
CA LEU A 499 -15.53 -29.65 -36.47
C LEU A 499 -15.99 -28.25 -36.15
N TRP A 500 -15.18 -27.52 -35.40
CA TRP A 500 -15.54 -26.18 -34.93
C TRP A 500 -14.85 -25.10 -35.73
N ARG A 501 -15.56 -23.99 -35.98
CA ARG A 501 -14.98 -22.78 -36.56
C ARG A 501 -14.20 -21.96 -35.53
N ASN A 502 -14.62 -22.04 -34.27
CA ASN A 502 -13.95 -21.40 -33.14
C ASN A 502 -14.09 -22.28 -31.90
N LEU A 503 -13.19 -22.10 -30.94
CA LEU A 503 -13.16 -22.86 -29.70
C LEU A 503 -14.00 -22.22 -28.58
N ASN A 504 -14.85 -21.23 -28.90
CA ASN A 504 -15.97 -20.83 -28.04
C ASN A 504 -17.24 -21.64 -28.36
N PHE A 505 -17.17 -22.56 -29.32
CA PHE A 505 -18.25 -23.46 -29.76
C PHE A 505 -19.52 -22.74 -30.24
N THR A 506 -19.38 -21.50 -30.75
CA THR A 506 -20.53 -20.72 -31.26
C THR A 506 -20.84 -20.99 -32.72
N ALA A 507 -19.93 -21.64 -33.47
CA ALA A 507 -20.11 -21.92 -34.88
C ALA A 507 -19.49 -23.27 -35.27
N SER A 508 -20.34 -24.18 -35.76
CA SER A 508 -19.93 -25.49 -36.30
C SER A 508 -19.58 -25.40 -37.78
N LYS A 509 -18.67 -26.28 -38.22
CA LYS A 509 -18.29 -26.52 -39.62
C LYS A 509 -18.80 -27.89 -40.12
N GLY A 510 -19.65 -28.55 -39.34
CA GLY A 510 -20.16 -29.90 -39.59
C GLY A 510 -19.41 -30.95 -38.78
N THR A 511 -19.44 -32.18 -39.27
CA THR A 511 -18.79 -33.32 -38.61
C THR A 511 -17.67 -33.91 -39.46
N THR A 512 -16.92 -34.83 -38.87
CA THR A 512 -15.84 -35.57 -39.52
C THR A 512 -16.28 -36.64 -40.53
N LYS A 513 -17.55 -36.66 -40.96
CA LYS A 513 -18.15 -37.67 -41.85
C LYS A 513 -17.31 -37.97 -43.11
N ASN A 514 -16.71 -36.94 -43.71
CA ASN A 514 -15.93 -37.04 -44.96
C ASN A 514 -14.41 -37.07 -44.75
N MET A 515 -13.95 -37.18 -43.51
CA MET A 515 -12.54 -37.07 -43.11
C MET A 515 -11.91 -38.39 -42.65
N LEU A 516 -12.68 -39.48 -42.58
CA LEU A 516 -12.16 -40.79 -42.14
C LEU A 516 -10.97 -41.28 -42.98
N ASN A 517 -10.02 -41.93 -42.29
CA ASN A 517 -8.87 -42.62 -42.87
C ASN A 517 -7.97 -41.78 -43.80
N LYS A 518 -8.13 -40.45 -43.80
CA LYS A 518 -7.26 -39.51 -44.51
C LYS A 518 -6.31 -38.84 -43.52
N PRO A 519 -5.02 -38.66 -43.87
CA PRO A 519 -4.09 -37.93 -43.03
C PRO A 519 -4.37 -36.42 -43.13
N TYR A 520 -4.48 -35.76 -41.98
CA TYR A 520 -4.56 -34.31 -41.84
C TYR A 520 -3.39 -33.79 -41.02
N LEU A 521 -2.83 -32.66 -41.40
CA LEU A 521 -1.81 -31.97 -40.62
C LEU A 521 -2.46 -31.22 -39.46
N ALA A 522 -2.24 -31.69 -38.24
CA ALA A 522 -2.52 -30.94 -37.02
C ALA A 522 -1.34 -29.98 -36.76
N LYS A 523 -1.51 -28.69 -37.06
CA LYS A 523 -0.44 -27.70 -36.87
C LYS A 523 -0.31 -27.26 -35.41
N VAL A 524 -1.45 -27.06 -34.76
CA VAL A 524 -1.55 -26.43 -33.44
C VAL A 524 -2.49 -27.24 -32.56
N LYS A 525 -2.13 -27.41 -31.28
CA LYS A 525 -3.01 -27.85 -30.21
C LYS A 525 -3.38 -26.71 -29.27
N TYR A 526 -4.56 -26.81 -28.67
CA TYR A 526 -5.10 -25.89 -27.68
C TYR A 526 -5.57 -26.68 -26.47
N GLN A 527 -5.06 -26.34 -25.29
CA GLN A 527 -5.53 -26.89 -24.01
C GLN A 527 -6.69 -26.04 -23.52
N HIS A 528 -7.92 -26.39 -23.90
CA HIS A 528 -9.09 -25.58 -23.61
C HIS A 528 -9.47 -25.71 -22.11
N PHE A 529 -9.99 -24.64 -21.51
CA PHE A 529 -10.36 -24.62 -20.09
C PHE A 529 -11.37 -25.71 -19.68
N ASN A 530 -12.19 -26.19 -20.61
CA ASN A 530 -13.11 -27.32 -20.38
C ASN A 530 -12.40 -28.66 -20.07
N GLY A 531 -11.07 -28.71 -20.18
CA GLY A 531 -10.25 -29.90 -19.90
C GLY A 531 -9.97 -30.78 -21.12
N SER A 532 -10.49 -30.42 -22.30
CA SER A 532 -10.21 -31.11 -23.56
C SER A 532 -9.10 -30.43 -24.36
N THR A 533 -8.34 -31.23 -25.10
CA THR A 533 -7.37 -30.75 -26.08
C THR A 533 -8.01 -30.69 -27.46
N TYR A 534 -7.82 -29.59 -28.18
CA TYR A 534 -8.30 -29.43 -29.55
C TYR A 534 -7.17 -29.18 -30.52
N TYR A 535 -7.24 -29.78 -31.71
CA TYR A 535 -6.27 -29.58 -32.79
C TYR A 535 -6.86 -28.74 -33.91
N SER A 536 -6.02 -27.87 -34.50
CA SER A 536 -6.33 -27.19 -35.76
C SER A 536 -5.86 -28.05 -36.94
N LEU A 537 -6.80 -28.60 -37.70
CA LEU A 537 -6.51 -29.51 -38.81
C LEU A 537 -6.39 -28.80 -40.16
N TYR A 538 -5.48 -29.30 -40.99
CA TYR A 538 -5.24 -28.86 -42.35
C TYR A 538 -5.17 -30.07 -43.29
N ASP A 539 -5.68 -29.93 -44.51
CA ASP A 539 -5.54 -30.97 -45.54
C ASP A 539 -4.13 -30.94 -46.18
N GLN A 540 -3.90 -31.85 -47.14
CA GLN A 540 -2.63 -31.94 -47.88
C GLN A 540 -2.34 -30.72 -48.77
N LYS A 541 -3.37 -29.95 -49.13
CA LYS A 541 -3.26 -28.68 -49.87
C LYS A 541 -3.08 -27.49 -48.93
N ASN A 542 -2.86 -27.75 -47.63
CA ASN A 542 -2.69 -26.76 -46.59
C ASN A 542 -3.94 -25.90 -46.31
N ASN A 543 -5.13 -26.36 -46.70
CA ASN A 543 -6.38 -25.67 -46.38
C ASN A 543 -6.86 -26.05 -44.99
N TRP A 544 -7.28 -25.05 -44.22
CA TRP A 544 -7.78 -25.26 -42.86
C TRP A 544 -9.16 -25.92 -42.83
N GLN A 545 -9.25 -27.05 -42.13
CA GLN A 545 -10.45 -27.88 -42.05
C GLN A 545 -11.34 -27.53 -40.86
N GLY A 546 -10.76 -27.15 -39.72
CA GLY A 546 -11.51 -26.86 -38.50
C GLY A 546 -10.73 -27.22 -37.24
N TYR A 547 -11.31 -26.90 -36.09
CA TYR A 547 -10.85 -27.44 -34.81
C TYR A 547 -11.57 -28.75 -34.49
N ILE A 548 -10.83 -29.75 -34.03
CA ILE A 548 -11.35 -31.06 -33.62
C ILE A 548 -10.89 -31.41 -32.21
N ASN A 549 -11.69 -32.14 -31.43
CA ASN A 549 -11.23 -32.71 -30.18
C ASN A 549 -10.16 -33.79 -30.45
N GLN A 550 -9.04 -33.77 -29.71
CA GLN A 550 -7.96 -34.74 -29.85
C GLN A 550 -8.45 -36.20 -29.78
N SER A 551 -9.46 -36.51 -28.96
CA SER A 551 -9.99 -37.88 -28.86
C SER A 551 -10.61 -38.39 -30.18
N GLY A 552 -11.00 -37.47 -31.07
CA GLY A 552 -11.53 -37.77 -32.39
C GLY A 552 -10.50 -38.14 -33.44
N VAL A 553 -9.22 -38.04 -33.09
CA VAL A 553 -8.12 -38.39 -33.98
C VAL A 553 -7.16 -39.39 -33.33
N THR A 554 -6.40 -40.07 -34.17
CA THR A 554 -5.20 -40.82 -33.79
C THR A 554 -4.01 -40.24 -34.51
N GLU A 555 -2.82 -40.41 -33.95
CA GLU A 555 -1.63 -40.38 -34.79
C GLU A 555 -1.81 -41.44 -35.88
N ALA A 556 -1.65 -41.02 -37.14
CA ALA A 556 -1.98 -41.84 -38.29
C ALA A 556 -1.09 -43.10 -38.27
N ALA A 557 -1.67 -44.25 -37.91
CA ALA A 557 -0.94 -45.52 -37.81
C ALA A 557 -0.94 -46.25 -39.16
N GLY A 558 0.26 -46.48 -39.68
CA GLY A 558 0.60 -47.61 -40.55
C GLY A 558 2.01 -48.05 -40.15
N ASN A 559 2.17 -49.28 -39.67
CA ASN A 559 3.47 -49.82 -39.29
C ASN A 559 4.43 -49.76 -40.50
N ASN A 560 5.57 -49.09 -40.32
CA ASN A 560 6.56 -48.68 -41.34
C ASN A 560 6.19 -47.54 -42.30
N SER A 561 5.05 -46.86 -42.12
CA SER A 561 4.64 -45.71 -42.93
C SER A 561 5.08 -44.38 -42.29
N THR A 562 6.31 -43.97 -42.51
CA THR A 562 6.78 -42.60 -42.31
C THR A 562 6.61 -41.83 -43.62
N TYR A 563 5.72 -40.83 -43.58
CA TYR A 563 5.69 -39.75 -44.56
C TYR A 563 6.56 -38.63 -44.02
N VAL A 564 7.72 -38.42 -44.63
CA VAL A 564 8.62 -37.32 -44.34
C VAL A 564 8.69 -36.43 -45.55
N MET A 565 8.55 -35.13 -45.33
CA MET A 565 8.75 -34.10 -46.34
C MET A 565 9.37 -32.89 -45.65
N LEU A 566 10.67 -32.68 -45.84
CA LEU A 566 11.42 -31.58 -45.26
C LEU A 566 11.23 -30.28 -46.05
N ASN A 567 10.85 -30.38 -47.34
CA ASN A 567 10.68 -29.24 -48.26
C ASN A 567 11.98 -28.47 -48.44
N ALA A 568 13.03 -29.17 -48.89
CA ALA A 568 14.26 -28.50 -49.29
C ALA A 568 13.96 -27.47 -50.39
N PRO A 569 14.53 -26.25 -50.32
CA PRO A 569 14.39 -25.28 -51.39
C PRO A 569 14.97 -25.83 -52.70
N TYR A 570 14.59 -25.23 -53.82
CA TYR A 570 15.03 -25.61 -55.15
C TYR A 570 15.92 -24.52 -55.73
N TYR A 571 17.11 -24.92 -56.18
CA TYR A 571 18.06 -24.08 -56.91
C TYR A 571 18.40 -24.73 -58.25
N ASN A 572 18.05 -24.06 -59.33
CA ASN A 572 18.22 -24.57 -60.68
C ASN A 572 19.64 -24.31 -61.20
N GLN A 573 20.47 -25.36 -61.35
CA GLN A 573 21.83 -25.23 -61.90
C GLN A 573 21.86 -24.83 -63.38
N MET A 574 20.75 -25.05 -64.08
CA MET A 574 20.61 -24.73 -65.51
C MET A 574 20.13 -23.30 -65.74
N GLU A 575 19.80 -22.56 -64.67
CA GLU A 575 19.40 -21.16 -64.78
C GLU A 575 20.59 -20.28 -65.16
N LYS A 576 20.41 -19.42 -66.16
CA LYS A 576 21.44 -18.48 -66.60
C LYS A 576 21.45 -17.26 -65.68
N ILE A 577 22.43 -17.19 -64.79
CA ILE A 577 22.63 -16.05 -63.88
C ILE A 577 23.91 -15.32 -64.27
N ASN A 578 23.79 -14.01 -64.55
CA ASN A 578 24.89 -13.15 -64.96
C ASN A 578 25.73 -13.72 -66.13
N GLY A 579 25.05 -14.29 -67.13
CA GLY A 579 25.69 -14.82 -68.33
C GLY A 579 26.25 -16.24 -68.23
N ARG A 580 26.29 -16.84 -67.04
CA ARG A 580 26.87 -18.18 -66.79
C ARG A 580 25.76 -19.20 -66.52
N ILE A 581 25.99 -20.47 -66.89
CA ILE A 581 25.15 -21.62 -66.51
C ILE A 581 26.07 -22.65 -65.86
N ALA A 582 25.68 -23.19 -64.70
CA ALA A 582 26.47 -24.17 -63.98
C ALA A 582 26.11 -25.60 -64.41
N TYR A 583 26.45 -25.95 -65.67
CA TYR A 583 26.13 -27.25 -66.26
C TYR A 583 26.54 -28.45 -65.39
N MET A 584 27.65 -28.33 -64.63
CA MET A 584 28.18 -29.37 -63.75
C MET A 584 28.09 -28.98 -62.26
N GLY A 585 27.06 -28.22 -61.86
CA GLY A 585 26.92 -27.64 -60.51
C GLY A 585 26.08 -28.44 -59.51
N CYS A 586 25.72 -29.70 -59.80
CA CYS A 586 24.67 -30.43 -59.07
C CYS A 586 25.00 -30.67 -57.59
N GLU A 587 26.26 -30.92 -57.22
CA GLU A 587 26.68 -31.12 -55.83
C GLU A 587 26.55 -29.85 -54.99
N ALA A 588 27.06 -28.73 -55.53
CA ALA A 588 27.00 -27.44 -54.86
C ALA A 588 25.56 -26.96 -54.72
N ALA A 589 24.75 -27.12 -55.76
CA ALA A 589 23.32 -26.81 -55.70
C ALA A 589 22.62 -27.65 -54.64
N SER A 590 22.77 -28.98 -54.68
CA SER A 590 22.13 -29.89 -53.72
C SER A 590 22.59 -29.65 -52.28
N LEU A 591 23.87 -29.31 -52.07
CA LEU A 591 24.39 -28.94 -50.76
C LEU A 591 23.77 -27.62 -50.27
N LEU A 592 23.66 -26.59 -51.13
CA LEU A 592 23.06 -25.31 -50.75
C LEU A 592 21.59 -25.49 -50.36
N GLN A 593 20.84 -26.30 -51.11
CA GLN A 593 19.46 -26.66 -50.79
C GLN A 593 19.35 -27.28 -49.38
N ALA A 594 20.21 -28.26 -49.07
CA ALA A 594 20.25 -28.91 -47.77
C ALA A 594 20.66 -27.97 -46.62
N LEU A 595 21.67 -27.12 -46.84
CA LEU A 595 22.13 -26.14 -45.85
C LEU A 595 21.05 -25.10 -45.55
N HIS A 596 20.39 -24.56 -46.58
CA HIS A 596 19.33 -23.58 -46.41
C HIS A 596 18.12 -24.14 -45.68
N LEU A 597 17.75 -25.40 -45.95
CA LEU A 597 16.70 -26.11 -45.21
C LEU A 597 17.01 -26.17 -43.70
N LYS A 598 18.29 -26.34 -43.33
CA LYS A 598 18.75 -26.35 -41.92
C LYS A 598 19.07 -24.95 -41.37
N GLY A 599 18.80 -23.89 -42.15
CA GLY A 599 19.05 -22.51 -41.76
C GLY A 599 20.52 -22.07 -41.80
N TYR A 600 21.40 -22.85 -42.43
CA TYR A 600 22.80 -22.51 -42.67
C TYR A 600 23.00 -21.80 -44.01
N ALA A 601 24.17 -21.21 -44.22
CA ALA A 601 24.59 -20.58 -45.48
C ALA A 601 23.59 -19.56 -46.10
N LYS A 602 22.74 -18.91 -45.29
CA LYS A 602 21.67 -18.01 -45.74
C LYS A 602 22.13 -16.82 -46.58
N ASN A 603 23.40 -16.44 -46.47
CA ASN A 603 23.99 -15.30 -47.19
C ASN A 603 24.49 -15.67 -48.60
N TYR A 604 24.34 -16.92 -49.02
CA TYR A 604 24.77 -17.39 -50.34
C TYR A 604 23.57 -17.62 -51.26
N SER A 605 23.66 -17.09 -52.48
CA SER A 605 22.91 -17.58 -53.64
C SER A 605 23.75 -18.61 -54.42
N LEU A 606 23.14 -19.31 -55.39
CA LEU A 606 23.73 -20.48 -56.04
C LEU A 606 25.12 -20.22 -56.65
N HIS A 607 25.26 -19.21 -57.52
CA HIS A 607 26.52 -18.95 -58.22
C HIS A 607 27.67 -18.54 -57.29
N PRO A 608 27.49 -17.57 -56.37
CA PRO A 608 28.49 -17.28 -55.35
C PRO A 608 28.89 -18.49 -54.50
N PHE A 609 27.96 -19.42 -54.24
CA PHE A 609 28.27 -20.65 -53.52
C PHE A 609 29.13 -21.61 -54.36
N ILE A 610 28.83 -21.76 -55.65
CA ILE A 610 29.62 -22.57 -56.59
C ILE A 610 31.03 -21.98 -56.79
N ASP A 611 31.16 -20.65 -56.81
CA ASP A 611 32.44 -19.97 -57.01
C ASP A 611 33.41 -20.23 -55.83
N VAL A 612 32.90 -20.44 -54.61
CA VAL A 612 33.71 -20.77 -53.42
C VAL A 612 33.86 -22.28 -53.15
N MET A 613 33.34 -23.14 -54.03
CA MET A 613 33.50 -24.59 -53.93
C MET A 613 34.98 -25.00 -54.10
N PRO A 614 35.54 -25.84 -53.20
CA PRO A 614 36.92 -26.30 -53.32
C PRO A 614 37.18 -26.99 -54.66
N ARG A 615 38.27 -26.61 -55.34
CA ARG A 615 38.71 -27.20 -56.62
C ARG A 615 39.81 -28.22 -56.39
N SER A 616 39.73 -29.35 -57.10
CA SER A 616 40.84 -30.30 -57.18
C SER A 616 41.90 -29.77 -58.16
N LYS A 617 43.17 -29.79 -57.73
CA LYS A 617 44.31 -29.37 -58.59
C LYS A 617 44.73 -30.46 -59.58
N ASP A 618 44.45 -31.71 -59.25
CA ASP A 618 44.82 -32.91 -59.98
C ASP A 618 43.65 -33.51 -60.80
N ASN A 619 42.50 -32.84 -60.85
CA ASN A 619 41.26 -33.35 -61.45
C ASN A 619 40.78 -34.68 -60.85
N ASN A 620 41.07 -34.89 -59.56
CA ASN A 620 40.59 -36.01 -58.75
C ASN A 620 39.44 -35.57 -57.83
N PRO A 621 38.21 -36.07 -58.02
CA PRO A 621 37.04 -35.69 -57.24
C PRO A 621 37.16 -36.03 -55.74
N ASN A 622 38.10 -36.90 -55.35
CA ASN A 622 38.41 -37.20 -53.95
C ASN A 622 39.12 -36.07 -53.21
N ASN A 623 39.70 -35.11 -53.94
CA ASN A 623 40.50 -34.00 -53.41
C ASN A 623 39.80 -32.63 -53.50
N GLY A 624 38.63 -32.55 -54.13
CA GLY A 624 37.89 -31.33 -54.42
C GLY A 624 37.08 -31.48 -55.70
N PHE A 625 36.40 -30.43 -56.17
CA PHE A 625 35.66 -30.47 -57.43
C PHE A 625 36.64 -30.56 -58.62
N SER A 626 36.55 -31.62 -59.42
CA SER A 626 37.33 -31.82 -60.64
C SER A 626 36.67 -31.15 -61.85
N GLY A 627 37.48 -30.52 -62.71
CA GLY A 627 36.98 -29.78 -63.87
C GLY A 627 36.34 -28.43 -63.55
N ASN A 628 35.53 -27.91 -64.48
CA ASN A 628 34.87 -26.61 -64.38
C ASN A 628 33.34 -26.77 -64.18
N PRO A 629 32.72 -26.19 -63.14
CA PRO A 629 31.28 -26.34 -62.90
C PRO A 629 30.44 -25.57 -63.93
N TYR A 630 31.03 -24.61 -64.64
CA TYR A 630 30.37 -23.76 -65.64
C TYR A 630 30.59 -24.22 -67.08
N GLY A 631 31.29 -25.33 -67.31
CA GLY A 631 31.54 -25.81 -68.66
C GLY A 631 32.26 -27.16 -68.68
N ASN A 632 32.08 -27.90 -69.77
CA ASN A 632 32.70 -29.21 -69.90
C ASN A 632 34.23 -29.10 -70.06
N THR A 633 34.96 -30.07 -69.50
CA THR A 633 36.41 -30.21 -69.59
C THR A 633 36.70 -31.60 -70.11
N TYR A 634 37.21 -31.69 -71.34
CA TYR A 634 37.39 -32.97 -72.00
C TYR A 634 38.31 -33.92 -71.20
N GLY A 635 37.89 -35.18 -71.05
CA GLY A 635 38.64 -36.22 -70.34
C GLY A 635 38.65 -36.09 -68.80
N VAL A 636 37.91 -35.13 -68.24
CA VAL A 636 37.78 -34.94 -66.79
C VAL A 636 36.38 -35.34 -66.35
N TYR A 637 36.29 -36.07 -65.26
CA TYR A 637 35.03 -36.38 -64.59
C TYR A 637 34.62 -35.21 -63.69
N HIS A 638 33.55 -34.49 -64.00
CA HIS A 638 33.13 -33.32 -63.23
C HIS A 638 32.33 -33.73 -61.98
N SER A 639 32.98 -33.71 -60.82
CA SER A 639 32.29 -33.96 -59.56
C SER A 639 33.15 -33.52 -58.37
N ILE A 640 32.55 -33.44 -57.19
CA ILE A 640 33.25 -33.42 -55.91
C ILE A 640 32.69 -34.59 -55.10
N PHE A 641 33.53 -35.46 -54.56
CA PHE A 641 33.05 -36.65 -53.83
C PHE A 641 32.73 -36.38 -52.36
N PRO A 642 32.03 -37.32 -51.67
CA PRO A 642 31.46 -37.07 -50.34
C PRO A 642 32.45 -36.58 -49.29
N LYS A 643 33.73 -37.01 -49.31
CA LYS A 643 34.74 -36.57 -48.34
C LYS A 643 35.01 -35.04 -48.45
N PRO A 644 35.54 -34.51 -49.56
CA PRO A 644 35.77 -33.07 -49.69
C PRO A 644 34.46 -32.26 -49.67
N LEU A 645 33.33 -32.83 -50.12
CA LEU A 645 32.01 -32.17 -50.02
C LEU A 645 31.59 -31.99 -48.55
N THR A 646 31.78 -33.00 -47.70
CA THR A 646 31.46 -32.93 -46.26
C THR A 646 32.35 -31.94 -45.54
N GLU A 647 33.66 -31.94 -45.84
CA GLU A 647 34.61 -30.97 -45.28
C GLU A 647 34.22 -29.52 -45.65
N TRP A 648 33.80 -29.29 -46.89
CA TRP A 648 33.30 -27.99 -47.33
C TRP A 648 31.98 -27.62 -46.65
N ALA A 649 31.02 -28.55 -46.58
CA ALA A 649 29.73 -28.36 -45.91
C ALA A 649 29.90 -27.93 -44.44
N ASN A 650 30.88 -28.51 -43.74
CA ASN A 650 31.14 -28.22 -42.33
C ASN A 650 31.67 -26.81 -42.06
N LYS A 651 32.15 -26.08 -43.08
CA LYS A 651 32.43 -24.63 -42.95
C LYS A 651 31.17 -23.82 -42.65
N TYR A 652 30.00 -24.34 -43.01
CA TYR A 652 28.70 -23.69 -42.82
C TYR A 652 27.84 -24.39 -41.77
N ALA A 653 27.84 -25.73 -41.75
CA ALA A 653 27.02 -26.55 -40.86
C ALA A 653 27.58 -26.68 -39.43
N LYS A 654 28.71 -26.02 -39.11
CA LYS A 654 29.34 -26.01 -37.77
C LYS A 654 29.61 -27.41 -37.21
N GLY A 655 30.13 -28.30 -38.04
CA GLY A 655 30.42 -29.70 -37.66
C GLY A 655 29.24 -30.66 -37.76
N ASN A 656 28.05 -30.20 -38.20
CA ASN A 656 26.86 -31.05 -38.33
C ASN A 656 26.69 -31.70 -39.71
N ALA A 657 27.66 -31.60 -40.63
CA ALA A 657 27.65 -32.38 -41.86
C ALA A 657 28.45 -33.68 -41.69
N ALA A 658 27.94 -34.80 -42.22
CA ALA A 658 28.59 -36.09 -42.16
C ALA A 658 28.53 -36.85 -43.49
N ASN A 659 29.64 -37.45 -43.88
CA ASN A 659 29.69 -38.42 -44.97
C ASN A 659 29.05 -39.72 -44.49
N ILE A 660 27.92 -40.09 -45.09
CA ILE A 660 27.15 -41.29 -44.77
C ILE A 660 27.12 -42.28 -45.94
N SER A 661 28.12 -42.20 -46.81
CA SER A 661 28.26 -43.12 -47.94
C SER A 661 28.28 -44.58 -47.47
N GLY A 662 27.63 -45.46 -48.22
CA GLY A 662 27.40 -46.85 -47.85
C GLY A 662 26.12 -47.11 -47.05
N SER A 663 25.42 -46.06 -46.58
CA SER A 663 24.17 -46.20 -45.84
C SER A 663 23.10 -46.93 -46.63
N SER A 664 22.38 -47.83 -45.95
CA SER A 664 21.14 -48.46 -46.44
C SER A 664 20.03 -47.42 -46.56
N LEU A 665 19.02 -47.69 -47.40
CA LEU A 665 17.84 -46.82 -47.49
C LEU A 665 17.12 -46.65 -46.15
N THR A 666 17.15 -47.66 -45.27
CA THR A 666 16.60 -47.56 -43.91
C THR A 666 17.36 -46.54 -43.06
N GLN A 667 18.68 -46.45 -43.20
CA GLN A 667 19.49 -45.42 -42.53
C GLN A 667 19.22 -44.04 -43.11
N LEU A 668 19.05 -43.91 -44.44
CA LEU A 668 18.63 -42.64 -45.06
C LEU A 668 17.25 -42.20 -44.53
N ASN A 669 16.28 -43.12 -44.45
CA ASN A 669 14.95 -42.85 -43.88
C ASN A 669 15.01 -42.35 -42.45
N LYS A 670 15.89 -42.92 -41.62
CA LYS A 670 16.09 -42.49 -40.23
C LYS A 670 16.62 -41.05 -40.17
N GLU A 671 17.58 -40.70 -41.01
CA GLU A 671 18.08 -39.31 -41.09
C GLU A 671 16.98 -38.34 -41.54
N LEU A 672 16.20 -38.71 -42.56
CA LEU A 672 15.05 -37.90 -42.99
C LEU A 672 14.02 -37.72 -41.88
N THR A 673 13.66 -38.78 -41.15
CA THR A 673 12.70 -38.66 -40.02
C THR A 673 13.26 -37.85 -38.85
N ASN A 674 14.58 -37.75 -38.70
CA ASN A 674 15.24 -36.83 -37.77
C ASN A 674 15.30 -35.37 -38.28
N GLY A 675 14.74 -35.07 -39.44
CA GLY A 675 14.76 -33.71 -40.00
C GLY A 675 16.05 -33.35 -40.74
N ASN A 676 16.82 -34.35 -41.19
CA ASN A 676 18.14 -34.14 -41.80
C ASN A 676 18.07 -34.39 -43.32
N PRO A 677 18.24 -33.36 -44.16
CA PRO A 677 18.32 -33.55 -45.62
C PRO A 677 19.64 -34.20 -46.02
N ILE A 678 19.61 -34.93 -47.14
CA ILE A 678 20.71 -35.76 -47.60
C ILE A 678 21.05 -35.37 -49.04
N ILE A 679 22.31 -35.03 -49.30
CA ILE A 679 22.86 -34.90 -50.64
C ILE A 679 23.16 -36.32 -51.14
N LEU A 680 22.47 -36.74 -52.20
CA LEU A 680 22.46 -38.13 -52.68
C LEU A 680 22.99 -38.19 -54.12
N TYR A 681 23.99 -39.04 -54.34
CA TYR A 681 24.55 -39.28 -55.67
C TYR A 681 23.78 -40.40 -56.35
N VAL A 682 23.35 -40.13 -57.57
CA VAL A 682 22.43 -40.94 -58.36
C VAL A 682 22.88 -40.92 -59.83
N THR A 683 22.07 -41.45 -60.72
CA THR A 683 22.18 -41.34 -62.17
C THR A 683 21.19 -40.28 -62.63
N ILE A 684 21.53 -39.55 -63.68
CA ILE A 684 20.64 -38.55 -64.28
C ILE A 684 19.30 -39.20 -64.61
N ASN A 685 18.20 -38.50 -64.30
CA ASN A 685 16.82 -38.99 -64.48
C ASN A 685 16.47 -40.31 -63.75
N PHE A 686 17.34 -40.82 -62.87
CA PHE A 686 17.24 -42.18 -62.31
C PHE A 686 17.21 -43.27 -63.40
N GLU A 687 17.88 -43.02 -64.52
CA GLU A 687 18.04 -43.98 -65.62
C GLU A 687 19.07 -45.07 -65.29
N LYS A 688 19.14 -46.09 -66.15
CA LYS A 688 20.12 -47.17 -66.01
C LYS A 688 21.55 -46.58 -66.05
N ALA A 689 22.43 -47.06 -65.20
CA ALA A 689 23.82 -46.61 -65.17
C ALA A 689 24.54 -46.92 -66.50
N GLU A 690 25.26 -45.93 -67.01
CA GLU A 690 26.17 -46.08 -68.14
C GLU A 690 27.46 -46.80 -67.74
N PRO A 691 28.25 -47.30 -68.71
CA PRO A 691 29.52 -47.98 -68.43
C PRO A 691 30.44 -47.14 -67.53
N LEU A 692 31.20 -47.82 -66.69
CA LEU A 692 32.22 -47.16 -65.87
C LEU A 692 33.39 -46.74 -66.76
N SER A 693 33.61 -45.44 -66.86
CA SER A 693 34.82 -44.88 -67.47
C SER A 693 35.97 -44.92 -66.47
N LYS A 694 37.15 -45.33 -66.95
CA LYS A 694 38.38 -45.39 -66.15
C LYS A 694 39.11 -44.05 -66.23
N TYR A 695 39.32 -43.44 -65.08
CA TYR A 695 40.10 -42.23 -64.88
C TYR A 695 41.37 -42.56 -64.10
N HIS A 696 42.34 -41.63 -64.05
CA HIS A 696 43.60 -41.85 -63.35
C HIS A 696 43.44 -42.05 -61.83
N TRP A 697 42.33 -41.57 -61.25
CA TRP A 697 42.00 -41.68 -59.83
C TRP A 697 41.05 -42.84 -59.50
N GLY A 698 40.51 -43.55 -60.49
CA GLY A 698 39.53 -44.61 -60.28
C GLY A 698 38.49 -44.72 -61.39
N TYR A 699 37.26 -45.08 -61.03
CA TYR A 699 36.15 -45.25 -61.97
C TYR A 699 35.04 -44.24 -61.68
N GLY A 700 34.36 -43.78 -62.72
CA GLY A 700 33.19 -42.92 -62.65
C GLY A 700 32.12 -43.38 -63.63
N ILE A 701 30.85 -43.19 -63.27
CA ILE A 701 29.72 -43.46 -64.16
C ILE A 701 29.44 -42.21 -64.99
N ASP A 702 29.39 -42.35 -66.32
CA ASP A 702 29.29 -41.20 -67.21
C ASP A 702 27.99 -40.40 -67.06
N ASN A 703 26.88 -41.07 -66.70
CA ASN A 703 25.59 -40.43 -66.45
C ASN A 703 25.32 -40.11 -64.96
N ALA A 704 26.36 -39.84 -64.17
CA ALA A 704 26.21 -39.47 -62.75
C ALA A 704 25.45 -38.13 -62.56
N HIS A 705 24.72 -38.03 -61.45
CA HIS A 705 24.00 -36.83 -61.03
C HIS A 705 23.89 -36.74 -59.51
N VAL A 706 23.60 -35.57 -58.96
CA VAL A 706 23.45 -35.35 -57.51
C VAL A 706 22.21 -34.53 -57.20
N VAL A 707 21.42 -34.99 -56.23
CA VAL A 707 20.15 -34.39 -55.82
C VAL A 707 20.07 -34.23 -54.29
N THR A 708 19.18 -33.38 -53.80
CA THR A 708 18.84 -33.35 -52.37
C THR A 708 17.65 -34.27 -52.10
N LEU A 709 17.88 -35.34 -51.35
CA LEU A 709 16.83 -36.19 -50.79
C LEU A 709 16.27 -35.52 -49.53
N ASP A 710 14.98 -35.18 -49.56
CA ASP A 710 14.32 -34.41 -48.48
C ASP A 710 12.98 -35.04 -48.07
N GLY A 711 12.62 -36.21 -48.59
CA GLY A 711 11.42 -36.89 -48.15
C GLY A 711 11.34 -38.35 -48.53
N TYR A 712 10.46 -39.07 -47.84
CA TYR A 712 10.05 -40.41 -48.24
C TYR A 712 8.62 -40.68 -47.82
N ASN A 713 7.96 -41.52 -48.60
CA ASN A 713 6.60 -41.97 -48.38
C ASN A 713 6.60 -43.49 -48.51
N SER A 714 6.53 -44.14 -47.37
CA SER A 714 6.55 -45.60 -47.26
C SER A 714 5.20 -46.24 -47.57
N GLN A 715 4.11 -45.46 -47.71
CA GLN A 715 2.84 -45.97 -48.23
C GLN A 715 2.91 -46.18 -49.75
N THR A 716 3.51 -45.23 -50.46
CA THR A 716 3.67 -45.29 -51.93
C THR A 716 5.00 -45.90 -52.36
N ASN A 717 5.87 -46.26 -51.41
CA ASN A 717 7.26 -46.66 -51.67
C ASN A 717 7.98 -45.66 -52.60
N THR A 718 7.84 -44.36 -52.30
CA THR A 718 8.49 -43.29 -53.06
C THR A 718 9.36 -42.42 -52.17
N TYR A 719 10.34 -41.75 -52.78
CA TYR A 719 11.23 -40.78 -52.15
C TYR A 719 11.06 -39.43 -52.83
N HIS A 720 11.09 -38.34 -52.07
CA HIS A 720 11.04 -37.00 -52.63
C HIS A 720 12.46 -36.46 -52.75
N VAL A 721 12.77 -35.88 -53.91
CA VAL A 721 14.05 -35.23 -54.19
C VAL A 721 13.80 -33.82 -54.69
N SER A 722 14.68 -32.90 -54.32
CA SER A 722 14.84 -31.59 -54.96
C SER A 722 16.01 -31.68 -55.95
N ASP A 723 15.69 -31.80 -57.24
CA ASP A 723 16.66 -32.02 -58.31
C ASP A 723 17.09 -30.67 -58.91
N PRO A 724 18.38 -30.30 -58.82
CA PRO A 724 18.89 -29.03 -59.33
C PRO A 724 18.92 -28.92 -60.86
N ASN A 725 18.74 -30.02 -61.61
CA ASN A 725 18.82 -30.03 -63.07
C ASN A 725 17.50 -29.66 -63.76
N ALA A 726 17.00 -28.44 -63.52
CA ALA A 726 15.77 -27.89 -64.11
C ALA A 726 14.45 -28.61 -63.76
N LYS A 727 14.43 -29.55 -62.80
CA LYS A 727 13.26 -30.38 -62.48
C LYS A 727 12.56 -30.04 -61.16
N GLY A 728 13.28 -29.52 -60.18
CA GLY A 728 12.69 -29.19 -58.87
C GLY A 728 12.29 -30.41 -58.06
N GLY A 729 11.24 -30.24 -57.24
CA GLY A 729 10.75 -31.25 -56.31
C GLY A 729 9.86 -32.31 -56.98
N TYR A 730 10.23 -33.60 -56.89
CA TYR A 730 9.35 -34.69 -57.35
C TYR A 730 9.58 -36.02 -56.62
N TRP A 731 8.61 -36.92 -56.77
CA TRP A 731 8.62 -38.26 -56.17
C TRP A 731 9.20 -39.32 -57.12
N VAL A 732 10.09 -40.15 -56.60
CA VAL A 732 10.79 -41.24 -57.30
C VAL A 732 10.46 -42.56 -56.62
N THR A 733 10.21 -43.62 -57.38
CA THR A 733 9.96 -44.95 -56.79
C THR A 733 11.21 -45.49 -56.08
N LYS A 734 11.01 -46.19 -54.97
CA LYS A 734 12.08 -46.82 -54.18
C LYS A 734 13.03 -47.62 -55.07
N ASN A 735 12.50 -48.42 -56.00
CA ASN A 735 13.32 -49.26 -56.86
C ASN A 735 14.23 -48.44 -57.79
N LYS A 736 13.73 -47.35 -58.38
CA LYS A 736 14.52 -46.45 -59.23
C LYS A 736 15.60 -45.73 -58.43
N LEU A 737 15.23 -45.14 -57.29
CA LEU A 737 16.18 -44.47 -56.41
C LEU A 737 17.26 -45.44 -55.89
N GLN A 738 16.86 -46.64 -55.46
CA GLN A 738 17.79 -47.66 -54.96
C GLN A 738 18.78 -48.09 -56.04
N ALA A 739 18.30 -48.45 -57.24
CA ALA A 739 19.16 -48.89 -58.33
C ALA A 739 20.18 -47.82 -58.72
N SER A 740 19.71 -46.57 -58.80
CA SER A 740 20.51 -45.40 -59.17
C SER A 740 21.56 -45.04 -58.11
N TYR A 741 21.17 -44.99 -56.84
CA TYR A 741 22.07 -44.75 -55.70
C TYR A 741 23.10 -45.88 -55.54
N PHE A 742 22.70 -47.13 -55.76
CA PHE A 742 23.61 -48.28 -55.62
C PHE A 742 24.62 -48.34 -56.77
N ALA A 743 24.21 -47.98 -57.99
CA ALA A 743 25.13 -47.86 -59.10
C ALA A 743 26.20 -46.81 -58.82
N ASN A 744 25.82 -45.65 -58.24
CA ASN A 744 26.76 -44.60 -57.86
C ASN A 744 27.45 -44.85 -56.50
N GLU A 745 27.82 -46.10 -56.24
CA GLU A 745 28.59 -46.57 -55.08
C GLU A 745 28.03 -46.15 -53.71
N LYS A 746 26.72 -45.93 -53.62
CA LYS A 746 26.03 -45.51 -52.39
C LYS A 746 26.62 -44.24 -51.77
N ARG A 747 27.04 -43.27 -52.59
CA ARG A 747 27.61 -41.99 -52.12
C ARG A 747 26.54 -41.05 -51.55
N ALA A 748 26.74 -40.55 -50.32
CA ALA A 748 25.79 -39.66 -49.65
C ALA A 748 26.43 -38.78 -48.57
N VAL A 749 25.91 -37.56 -48.40
CA VAL A 749 26.28 -36.61 -47.32
C VAL A 749 25.01 -36.10 -46.65
N VAL A 750 24.95 -36.08 -45.32
CA VAL A 750 23.80 -35.59 -44.54
C VAL A 750 24.14 -34.28 -43.83
N ILE A 751 23.15 -33.38 -43.71
CA ILE A 751 23.23 -32.16 -42.88
C ILE A 751 22.33 -32.31 -41.65
N LYS A 752 22.94 -32.44 -40.47
CA LYS A 752 22.27 -32.70 -39.19
C LYS A 752 21.84 -31.45 -38.45
#